data_AF-A0A2U9C1Z2-F1
#
_entry.id   AF-A0A2U9C1Z2-F1
#
_cell.length_a   1.000
_cell.length_b   1.000
_cell.length_c   1.000
_cell.angle_alpha   90.00
_cell.angle_beta   90.00
_cell.angle_gamma   90.00
#
_symmetry.space_group_name_H-M   'P 1'
#
loop_
_entity.id
_entity.type
_entity.pdbx_description
1 polymer ?
#
loop_
_entity_poly.entity_id
_entity_poly.type
_entity_poly.pdbx_seq_one_letter_code
_entity_poly.pdbx_strand_id
1 'polypeptide(L)'
;MHMDLITYCHPSVCRHHVQYSCLFSLLTACQDDTYGPDCRLSCKCQNGGVCNHFSGCQCPRGWRGQDCDRSDRAPQILALDANLEWNLNSSPKILCSATGNPLPSHNGIELRKLDSSVLQASRTTMDSNKSTALFEIPRLSAQQGGMWECRVSTNGGQDSHKFSVTIKEPPVPTTAPKLLEKRSKQLLVLPVDSHRGDGPIISTRLLYKPVENGDSWSSIIVYSDNEPITLMNLEPSTRYRVCVQLSRPGEGGEGEPGPEAEMETDCPEPAVQPEIDVSSVEGRNVTVRWRLPGNGGIAASGFLVRLFGPPPRSEKLLEETTLLNVLSTKFHNLEYQQDYTVVVRLINCGSQGPPSKPYHFRISSQGPSSPRNVQALPLSVSAVQVRWQPPEDPNGGIIKYIIEYQPVGQGSPHPWVDTDDGNKTAKDVTALNGSTVYQFRVRAFSKVPGEWSKFVQATTKGDGLQSLTPTTQGVAGRSVGDNYQLMVAVVGSVTVTCVTILLALLALFFIRKTLLNRRRTFTYQSGSGEETILQFNSGTLTLTRRPKPTPEPLTYPILEWEDIKFEDVIGEGNFGQVIKAMIKKDGNKMSAAIKMLKEFASENDHRDFAGELEVLCKLGQHPNIINLIGACENRGYLYIAIEFAPYGNLLDFLRKSRVLETDPAFAKEHGTASTLTSQQLLQFAVDVATGMHYLSDKQFIHRDLAARNVLVGDNLVAKIADFGLSRGEEVYVKKTMGRLPVRWMAIESLNYSVYTTKSDVWSFGVLLWEIVSLGGTPYCGMTCAELYEKLPQGYRMEKPKNCDDEVYELMKQCWRDRPYERPPFSQISVQLNRMQEARKAYVNMALFENFTYAGIDATAEEA
;
A
#
# COMPACT_ATOMS: atom_id res chain seq x y z
N MET A 1 25.55 -50.97 69.63
CA MET A 1 25.65 -50.37 70.98
C MET A 1 24.26 -49.88 71.33
N HIS A 2 23.38 -50.70 71.90
CA HIS A 2 23.30 -51.15 73.30
C HIS A 2 23.11 -50.04 74.34
N MET A 3 22.08 -50.26 75.17
CA MET A 3 21.82 -49.78 76.54
C MET A 3 21.18 -48.40 76.74
N ASP A 4 20.31 -48.16 77.71
CA ASP A 4 19.37 -48.99 78.49
C ASP A 4 18.54 -48.03 79.37
N LEU A 5 17.44 -48.53 79.93
CA LEU A 5 16.52 -47.91 80.89
C LEU A 5 17.21 -47.18 82.07
N ILE A 6 16.52 -46.19 82.66
CA ILE A 6 16.35 -46.04 84.13
C ILE A 6 14.98 -45.42 84.43
N THR A 7 14.20 -46.15 85.22
CA THR A 7 12.97 -45.79 85.92
C THR A 7 13.32 -45.20 87.29
N TYR A 8 12.60 -44.19 87.78
CA TYR A 8 12.49 -43.92 89.23
C TYR A 8 11.10 -43.39 89.58
N CYS A 9 10.38 -44.15 90.39
CA CYS A 9 9.17 -43.74 91.09
C CYS A 9 9.21 -44.38 92.49
N HIS A 10 8.96 -43.60 93.55
CA HIS A 10 8.67 -44.07 94.92
C HIS A 10 8.13 -42.89 95.78
N PRO A 11 7.48 -43.09 96.94
CA PRO A 11 6.09 -43.52 97.13
C PRO A 11 5.30 -42.62 98.14
N SER A 12 3.99 -42.84 98.33
CA SER A 12 3.34 -43.15 99.65
C SER A 12 1.79 -43.08 99.55
N VAL A 13 1.10 -44.23 99.60
CA VAL A 13 0.33 -44.83 100.73
C VAL A 13 -1.02 -44.16 101.05
N CYS A 14 -2.14 -44.83 100.72
CA CYS A 14 -3.09 -45.34 101.73
C CYS A 14 -4.11 -46.38 101.17
N ARG A 15 -4.15 -47.52 101.87
CA ARG A 15 -5.08 -48.68 101.96
C ARG A 15 -6.53 -48.52 101.45
N HIS A 16 -7.06 -49.52 100.73
CA HIS A 16 -7.75 -50.69 101.29
C HIS A 16 -8.17 -51.72 100.20
N HIS A 17 -8.27 -52.98 100.63
CA HIS A 17 -8.72 -54.20 99.94
C HIS A 17 -9.83 -54.00 98.90
N VAL A 18 -9.70 -54.61 97.71
CA VAL A 18 -10.44 -55.83 97.29
C VAL A 18 -9.66 -56.48 96.14
N GLN A 19 -9.49 -57.80 96.26
CA GLN A 19 -8.86 -58.68 95.31
C GLN A 19 -9.79 -58.83 94.08
N TYR A 20 -9.48 -58.18 92.96
CA TYR A 20 -10.07 -58.51 91.67
C TYR A 20 -8.97 -58.97 90.72
N SER A 21 -9.08 -60.25 90.39
CA SER A 21 -8.43 -60.92 89.27
C SER A 21 -8.53 -60.11 87.99
N CYS A 22 -7.45 -59.45 87.58
CA CYS A 22 -7.26 -59.05 86.19
C CYS A 22 -6.90 -60.30 85.39
N LEU A 23 -7.94 -60.99 84.91
CA LEU A 23 -7.85 -61.82 83.72
C LEU A 23 -7.22 -60.97 82.62
N PHE A 24 -6.02 -61.34 82.21
CA PHE A 24 -5.48 -61.03 80.88
C PHE A 24 -6.40 -61.73 79.87
N SER A 25 -7.54 -61.10 79.55
CA SER A 25 -8.30 -61.45 78.36
C SER A 25 -7.47 -60.97 77.18
N LEU A 26 -6.95 -61.92 76.40
CA LEU A 26 -6.58 -61.72 75.01
C LEU A 26 -7.71 -60.93 74.35
N LEU A 27 -7.52 -59.62 74.18
CA LEU A 27 -8.38 -58.79 73.34
C LEU A 27 -8.17 -59.30 71.93
N THR A 28 -9.01 -60.26 71.53
CA THR A 28 -9.21 -60.62 70.14
C THR A 28 -9.42 -59.32 69.38
N ALA A 29 -8.58 -59.08 68.36
CA ALA A 29 -8.75 -57.93 67.49
C ALA A 29 -10.20 -57.90 66.98
N CYS A 30 -10.84 -56.74 67.09
CA CYS A 30 -12.18 -56.54 66.53
C CYS A 30 -12.16 -56.88 65.02
N GLN A 31 -13.29 -57.31 64.48
CA GLN A 31 -13.42 -57.52 63.03
C GLN A 31 -13.11 -56.22 62.27
N ASP A 32 -12.68 -56.35 61.01
CA ASP A 32 -12.40 -55.21 60.14
C ASP A 32 -13.55 -54.17 60.23
N ASP A 33 -13.18 -52.90 60.38
CA ASP A 33 -14.07 -51.75 60.56
C ASP A 33 -14.87 -51.66 61.88
N THR A 34 -14.43 -52.31 62.97
CA THR A 34 -15.02 -52.15 64.31
C THR A 34 -13.98 -51.82 65.40
N TYR A 35 -14.38 -51.09 66.46
CA TYR A 35 -13.50 -50.63 67.54
C TYR A 35 -14.21 -50.53 68.90
N GLY A 36 -13.43 -50.34 69.97
CA GLY A 36 -13.91 -50.15 71.34
C GLY A 36 -13.81 -51.41 72.21
N PRO A 37 -14.05 -51.29 73.53
CA PRO A 37 -13.80 -52.36 74.50
C PRO A 37 -14.66 -53.63 74.31
N ASP A 38 -15.75 -53.53 73.55
CA ASP A 38 -16.66 -54.63 73.21
C ASP A 38 -16.86 -54.83 71.69
N CYS A 39 -16.07 -54.18 70.84
CA CYS A 39 -16.15 -54.21 69.38
C CYS A 39 -17.53 -53.88 68.78
N ARG A 40 -18.38 -53.12 69.49
CA ARG A 40 -19.73 -52.76 69.00
C ARG A 40 -19.79 -51.45 68.23
N LEU A 41 -18.73 -50.65 68.25
CA LEU A 41 -18.66 -49.40 67.50
C LEU A 41 -18.07 -49.69 66.12
N SER A 42 -18.67 -49.14 65.06
CA SER A 42 -18.14 -49.26 63.71
C SER A 42 -17.33 -48.04 63.32
N CYS A 43 -16.20 -48.27 62.68
CA CYS A 43 -15.38 -47.25 62.05
C CYS A 43 -16.01 -46.82 60.73
N LYS A 44 -16.15 -45.51 60.52
CA LYS A 44 -16.59 -44.92 59.25
C LYS A 44 -15.54 -43.96 58.70
N CYS A 45 -14.30 -44.43 58.67
CA CYS A 45 -13.15 -43.57 58.38
C CYS A 45 -13.17 -43.07 56.93
N GLN A 46 -13.03 -41.76 56.76
CA GLN A 46 -13.01 -41.09 55.47
C GLN A 46 -11.62 -40.56 55.14
N ASN A 47 -11.41 -40.10 53.90
CA ASN A 47 -10.20 -39.39 53.47
C ASN A 47 -8.87 -40.13 53.74
N GLY A 48 -8.88 -41.46 53.65
CA GLY A 48 -7.70 -42.30 53.89
C GLY A 48 -7.41 -42.58 55.37
N GLY A 49 -8.36 -42.29 56.27
CA GLY A 49 -8.31 -42.72 57.67
C GLY A 49 -8.31 -44.24 57.79
N VAL A 50 -7.51 -44.76 58.72
CA VAL A 50 -7.41 -46.21 58.98
C VAL A 50 -8.12 -46.51 60.30
N CYS A 51 -9.02 -47.50 60.29
CA CYS A 51 -9.69 -47.93 61.51
C CYS A 51 -8.69 -48.60 62.46
N ASN A 52 -8.51 -48.01 63.64
CA ASN A 52 -7.75 -48.61 64.72
C ASN A 52 -8.70 -49.27 65.73
N HIS A 53 -8.48 -50.56 65.98
CA HIS A 53 -9.33 -51.37 66.84
C HIS A 53 -9.47 -50.87 68.29
N PHE A 54 -8.58 -50.01 68.78
CA PHE A 54 -8.68 -49.39 70.11
C PHE A 54 -9.29 -47.98 70.10
N SER A 55 -8.92 -47.15 69.12
CA SER A 55 -9.16 -45.70 69.16
C SER A 55 -10.15 -45.18 68.11
N GLY A 56 -10.66 -46.04 67.25
CA GLY A 56 -11.52 -45.64 66.12
C GLY A 56 -10.68 -45.15 64.95
N CYS A 57 -11.17 -44.18 64.19
CA CYS A 57 -10.47 -43.71 62.99
C CYS A 57 -9.19 -42.94 63.32
N GLN A 58 -8.05 -43.43 62.85
CA GLN A 58 -6.79 -42.71 62.87
C GLN A 58 -6.65 -41.89 61.60
N CYS A 59 -6.66 -40.57 61.75
CA CYS A 59 -6.67 -39.65 60.63
C CYS A 59 -5.25 -39.36 60.11
N PRO A 60 -5.07 -39.34 58.77
CA PRO A 60 -3.82 -38.92 58.16
C PRO A 60 -3.57 -37.42 58.39
N ARG A 61 -2.32 -36.98 58.23
CA ARG A 61 -1.94 -35.57 58.44
C ARG A 61 -2.82 -34.62 57.62
N GLY A 62 -3.45 -33.65 58.28
CA GLY A 62 -4.34 -32.67 57.66
C GLY A 62 -5.83 -32.96 57.84
N TRP A 63 -6.20 -34.04 58.54
CA TRP A 63 -7.56 -34.45 58.83
C TRP A 63 -7.75 -34.76 60.32
N ARG A 64 -8.92 -34.42 60.85
CA ARG A 64 -9.36 -34.61 62.24
C ARG A 64 -10.85 -34.96 62.29
N GLY A 65 -11.35 -35.28 63.48
CA GLY A 65 -12.74 -35.68 63.71
C GLY A 65 -12.84 -37.19 63.96
N GLN A 66 -13.99 -37.63 64.49
CA GLN A 66 -14.20 -39.03 64.88
C GLN A 66 -14.11 -39.99 63.69
N ASP A 67 -14.46 -39.50 62.49
CA ASP A 67 -14.47 -40.26 61.24
C ASP A 67 -13.46 -39.70 60.20
N CYS A 68 -12.54 -38.83 60.60
CA CYS A 68 -11.61 -38.11 59.70
C CYS A 68 -12.32 -37.27 58.62
N ASP A 69 -13.45 -36.68 59.02
CA ASP A 69 -14.39 -35.94 58.19
C ASP A 69 -14.08 -34.43 58.10
N ARG A 70 -13.25 -33.89 59.00
CA ARG A 70 -12.90 -32.47 59.06
C ARG A 70 -11.44 -32.24 58.74
N SER A 71 -11.16 -31.19 57.99
CA SER A 71 -9.78 -30.80 57.72
C SER A 71 -9.19 -29.96 58.84
N ASP A 72 -7.86 -30.01 58.97
CA ASP A 72 -7.13 -29.19 59.91
C ASP A 72 -6.90 -27.75 59.45
N ARG A 73 -7.10 -27.48 58.16
CA ARG A 73 -6.85 -26.17 57.56
C ARG A 73 -8.15 -25.54 57.09
N ALA A 74 -8.34 -24.27 57.45
CA ALA A 74 -9.38 -23.44 56.83
C ALA A 74 -9.04 -23.24 55.33
N PRO A 75 -10.06 -23.04 54.47
CA PRO A 75 -9.82 -22.66 53.08
C PRO A 75 -9.20 -21.26 53.01
N GLN A 76 -8.63 -20.90 51.87
CA GLN A 76 -8.03 -19.58 51.64
C GLN A 76 -8.47 -19.03 50.29
N ILE A 77 -8.94 -17.78 50.26
CA ILE A 77 -9.20 -17.03 49.03
C ILE A 77 -7.86 -16.58 48.44
N LEU A 78 -7.61 -16.97 47.19
CA LEU A 78 -6.36 -16.70 46.48
C LEU A 78 -6.44 -15.46 45.58
N ALA A 79 -7.58 -15.25 44.91
CA ALA A 79 -7.75 -14.15 43.97
C ALA A 79 -9.20 -13.62 44.02
N LEU A 80 -9.31 -12.32 44.28
CA LEU A 80 -10.53 -11.53 44.26
C LEU A 80 -10.15 -10.05 44.08
N ASP A 81 -10.76 -9.38 43.12
CA ASP A 81 -10.52 -7.95 42.88
C ASP A 81 -11.13 -7.10 43.99
N ALA A 82 -10.37 -6.13 44.54
CA ALA A 82 -10.77 -5.37 45.72
C ALA A 82 -11.68 -4.16 45.44
N ASN A 83 -11.56 -3.57 44.25
CA ASN A 83 -12.32 -2.39 43.83
C ASN A 83 -12.82 -2.59 42.40
N LEU A 84 -14.12 -2.86 42.25
CA LEU A 84 -14.75 -3.14 40.97
C LEU A 84 -15.61 -1.95 40.55
N GLU A 85 -15.32 -1.39 39.38
CA GLU A 85 -16.13 -0.34 38.77
C GLU A 85 -16.85 -0.88 37.54
N TRP A 86 -18.19 -0.75 37.53
CA TRP A 86 -19.02 -1.22 36.43
C TRP A 86 -20.06 -0.18 36.03
N ASN A 87 -20.51 -0.28 34.79
CA ASN A 87 -21.53 0.63 34.25
C ASN A 87 -22.93 0.15 34.61
N LEU A 88 -23.85 1.09 34.79
CA LEU A 88 -25.27 0.80 34.97
C LEU A 88 -25.82 0.00 33.76
N ASN A 89 -26.74 -0.93 33.99
CA ASN A 89 -27.28 -1.88 33.00
C ASN A 89 -26.29 -2.89 32.37
N SER A 90 -25.00 -2.86 32.73
CA SER A 90 -24.04 -3.90 32.30
C SER A 90 -24.28 -5.25 33.00
N SER A 91 -23.72 -6.33 32.47
CA SER A 91 -23.83 -7.69 33.05
C SER A 91 -22.46 -8.28 33.40
N PRO A 92 -21.80 -7.75 34.45
CA PRO A 92 -20.42 -8.12 34.75
C PRO A 92 -20.29 -9.52 35.34
N LYS A 93 -19.04 -10.00 35.28
CA LYS A 93 -18.62 -11.33 35.72
C LYS A 93 -17.62 -11.21 36.86
N ILE A 94 -17.89 -11.86 37.98
CA ILE A 94 -17.00 -11.88 39.15
C ILE A 94 -16.35 -13.26 39.25
N LEU A 95 -15.04 -13.29 39.42
CA LEU A 95 -14.28 -14.51 39.68
C LEU A 95 -13.78 -14.49 41.12
N CYS A 96 -14.04 -15.57 41.86
CA CYS A 96 -13.47 -15.79 43.18
C CYS A 96 -12.75 -17.15 43.17
N SER A 97 -11.42 -17.12 43.29
CA SER A 97 -10.58 -18.33 43.33
C SER A 97 -10.15 -18.63 44.76
N ALA A 98 -10.28 -19.89 45.17
CA ALA A 98 -9.92 -20.32 46.51
C ALA A 98 -9.31 -21.72 46.53
N THR A 99 -8.55 -22.00 47.59
CA THR A 99 -7.93 -23.31 47.84
C THR A 99 -8.36 -23.85 49.20
N GLY A 100 -8.17 -25.15 49.41
CA GLY A 100 -8.57 -25.85 50.62
C GLY A 100 -8.21 -27.34 50.54
N ASN A 101 -8.25 -28.02 51.67
CA ASN A 101 -8.15 -29.47 51.74
C ASN A 101 -9.40 -29.98 52.45
N PRO A 102 -10.40 -30.58 51.78
CA PRO A 102 -10.50 -30.74 50.33
C PRO A 102 -10.77 -29.39 49.65
N LEU A 103 -10.59 -29.33 48.33
CA LEU A 103 -10.87 -28.11 47.57
C LEU A 103 -12.34 -27.67 47.75
N PRO A 104 -12.62 -26.35 47.79
CA PRO A 104 -13.99 -25.87 47.90
C PRO A 104 -14.87 -26.39 46.76
N SER A 105 -16.03 -26.94 47.11
CA SER A 105 -17.01 -27.41 46.14
C SER A 105 -17.78 -26.23 45.51
N HIS A 106 -18.63 -26.51 44.51
CA HIS A 106 -19.45 -25.49 43.84
C HIS A 106 -20.27 -24.63 44.83
N ASN A 107 -20.94 -25.27 45.79
CA ASN A 107 -21.72 -24.59 46.83
C ASN A 107 -20.85 -24.08 48.00
N GLY A 108 -19.54 -24.37 47.97
CA GLY A 108 -18.58 -23.92 48.97
C GLY A 108 -18.05 -22.52 48.71
N ILE A 109 -18.36 -21.90 47.57
CA ILE A 109 -17.96 -20.53 47.25
C ILE A 109 -19.22 -19.71 46.97
N GLU A 110 -19.51 -18.75 47.84
CA GLU A 110 -20.69 -17.91 47.77
C GLU A 110 -20.31 -16.44 47.76
N LEU A 111 -21.14 -15.62 47.13
CA LEU A 111 -20.95 -14.18 47.11
C LEU A 111 -22.13 -13.50 47.82
N ARG A 112 -21.85 -12.59 48.74
CA ARG A 112 -22.83 -12.00 49.65
C ARG A 112 -22.88 -10.49 49.51
N LYS A 113 -24.09 -9.94 49.48
CA LYS A 113 -24.32 -8.49 49.48
C LYS A 113 -24.58 -7.98 50.91
N LEU A 114 -24.56 -6.65 51.08
CA LEU A 114 -24.85 -5.97 52.35
C LEU A 114 -26.23 -6.28 52.94
N ASP A 115 -27.22 -6.57 52.09
CA ASP A 115 -28.57 -6.99 52.50
C ASP A 115 -28.64 -8.48 52.92
N SER A 116 -27.48 -9.15 53.03
CA SER A 116 -27.34 -10.59 53.29
C SER A 116 -27.91 -11.50 52.21
N SER A 117 -28.25 -10.99 51.02
CA SER A 117 -28.58 -11.82 49.87
C SER A 117 -27.34 -12.56 49.38
N VAL A 118 -27.53 -13.85 49.05
CA VAL A 118 -26.48 -14.75 48.61
C VAL A 118 -26.64 -15.00 47.11
N LEU A 119 -25.61 -14.67 46.34
CA LEU A 119 -25.47 -15.03 44.94
C LEU A 119 -24.70 -16.35 44.86
N GLN A 120 -25.31 -17.35 44.21
CA GLN A 120 -24.68 -18.63 43.96
C GLN A 120 -23.85 -18.58 42.67
N ALA A 121 -22.79 -19.38 42.62
CA ALA A 121 -21.92 -19.45 41.45
C ALA A 121 -22.70 -19.99 40.24
N SER A 122 -22.52 -19.39 39.07
CA SER A 122 -23.09 -19.91 37.83
C SER A 122 -22.29 -21.10 37.30
N ARG A 123 -20.97 -21.10 37.50
CA ARG A 123 -20.09 -22.24 37.24
C ARG A 123 -18.89 -22.25 38.19
N THR A 124 -18.37 -23.43 38.49
CA THR A 124 -17.11 -23.58 39.25
C THR A 124 -16.17 -24.51 38.50
N THR A 125 -14.95 -24.07 38.26
CA THR A 125 -13.88 -24.86 37.66
C THR A 125 -12.88 -25.28 38.73
N MET A 126 -12.58 -26.57 38.81
CA MET A 126 -11.64 -27.14 39.77
C MET A 126 -10.36 -27.55 39.04
N ASP A 127 -9.24 -26.95 39.41
CA ASP A 127 -7.89 -27.33 38.99
C ASP A 127 -7.23 -28.17 40.10
N SER A 128 -6.01 -28.66 39.86
CA SER A 128 -5.28 -29.52 40.81
C SER A 128 -5.04 -28.90 42.20
N ASN A 129 -5.06 -27.57 42.33
CA ASN A 129 -4.77 -26.86 43.58
C ASN A 129 -5.75 -25.71 43.94
N LYS A 130 -6.78 -25.45 43.13
CA LYS A 130 -7.72 -24.35 43.35
C LYS A 130 -9.09 -24.62 42.74
N SER A 131 -10.13 -24.03 43.35
CA SER A 131 -11.48 -23.94 42.81
C SER A 131 -11.78 -22.48 42.47
N THR A 132 -12.23 -22.20 41.25
CA THR A 132 -12.62 -20.86 40.81
C THR A 132 -14.10 -20.82 40.51
N ALA A 133 -14.85 -20.02 41.27
CA ALA A 133 -16.27 -19.76 41.04
C ALA A 133 -16.45 -18.52 40.17
N LEU A 134 -17.31 -18.63 39.15
CA LEU A 134 -17.80 -17.52 38.36
C LEU A 134 -19.20 -17.14 38.85
N PHE A 135 -19.42 -15.84 39.03
CA PHE A 135 -20.73 -15.26 39.31
C PHE A 135 -21.10 -14.31 38.18
N GLU A 136 -22.29 -14.49 37.60
CA GLU A 136 -22.82 -13.61 36.56
C GLU A 136 -23.96 -12.78 37.16
N ILE A 137 -23.86 -11.46 37.05
CA ILE A 137 -24.90 -10.55 37.56
C ILE A 137 -25.70 -10.06 36.35
N PRO A 138 -26.95 -10.52 36.19
CA PRO A 138 -27.77 -10.05 35.08
C PRO A 138 -28.19 -8.61 35.35
N ARG A 139 -27.72 -7.68 34.51
CA ARG A 139 -28.12 -6.26 34.46
C ARG A 139 -28.03 -5.51 35.80
N LEU A 140 -26.97 -4.75 35.98
CA LEU A 140 -26.75 -3.93 37.18
C LEU A 140 -27.74 -2.78 37.36
N SER A 141 -28.17 -2.56 38.61
CA SER A 141 -28.93 -1.38 39.05
C SER A 141 -28.16 -0.57 40.10
N ALA A 142 -28.41 0.74 40.20
CA ALA A 142 -27.71 1.63 41.13
C ALA A 142 -27.76 1.19 42.61
N GLN A 143 -28.81 0.46 43.01
CA GLN A 143 -29.00 -0.05 44.38
C GLN A 143 -28.06 -1.21 44.73
N GLN A 144 -27.40 -1.81 43.75
CA GLN A 144 -26.50 -2.95 43.94
C GLN A 144 -25.04 -2.54 44.21
N GLY A 145 -24.75 -1.24 44.21
CA GLY A 145 -23.45 -0.71 44.61
C GLY A 145 -23.20 -0.87 46.12
N GLY A 146 -21.93 -0.87 46.52
CA GLY A 146 -21.52 -0.93 47.93
C GLY A 146 -20.56 -2.07 48.23
N MET A 147 -20.52 -2.50 49.49
CA MET A 147 -19.61 -3.54 49.98
C MET A 147 -20.17 -4.94 49.71
N TRP A 148 -19.36 -5.80 49.10
CA TRP A 148 -19.67 -7.18 48.80
C TRP A 148 -18.66 -8.09 49.50
N GLU A 149 -19.01 -9.36 49.72
CA GLU A 149 -18.16 -10.33 50.41
C GLU A 149 -18.13 -11.65 49.62
N CYS A 150 -16.95 -12.13 49.21
CA CYS A 150 -16.79 -13.52 48.81
C CYS A 150 -16.53 -14.36 50.05
N ARG A 151 -17.34 -15.40 50.28
CA ARG A 151 -17.19 -16.33 51.40
C ARG A 151 -16.94 -17.74 50.88
N VAL A 152 -15.90 -18.38 51.39
CA VAL A 152 -15.51 -19.74 51.05
C VAL A 152 -15.64 -20.64 52.27
N SER A 153 -16.28 -21.79 52.09
CA SER A 153 -16.55 -22.77 53.15
C SER A 153 -16.12 -24.17 52.73
N THR A 154 -15.43 -24.86 53.63
CA THR A 154 -15.11 -26.29 53.53
C THR A 154 -15.39 -26.97 54.87
N ASN A 155 -15.20 -28.29 54.94
CA ASN A 155 -15.28 -29.03 56.22
C ASN A 155 -14.15 -28.68 57.21
N GLY A 156 -13.13 -27.93 56.79
CA GLY A 156 -12.02 -27.46 57.64
C GLY A 156 -12.24 -26.09 58.27
N GLY A 157 -13.18 -25.28 57.76
CA GLY A 157 -13.43 -23.93 58.21
C GLY A 157 -13.94 -23.01 57.11
N GLN A 158 -13.84 -21.70 57.33
CA GLN A 158 -14.31 -20.69 56.40
C GLN A 158 -13.33 -19.53 56.28
N ASP A 159 -13.32 -18.88 55.13
CA ASP A 159 -12.58 -17.65 54.84
C ASP A 159 -13.49 -16.67 54.09
N SER A 160 -13.25 -15.38 54.25
CA SER A 160 -14.09 -14.33 53.66
C SER A 160 -13.30 -13.07 53.34
N HIS A 161 -13.48 -12.53 52.13
CA HIS A 161 -12.83 -11.29 51.70
C HIS A 161 -13.87 -10.29 51.19
N LYS A 162 -13.80 -9.06 51.70
CA LYS A 162 -14.72 -7.97 51.33
C LYS A 162 -14.12 -7.10 50.23
N PHE A 163 -14.94 -6.65 49.30
CA PHE A 163 -14.55 -5.80 48.17
C PHE A 163 -15.64 -4.80 47.81
N SER A 164 -15.25 -3.64 47.26
CA SER A 164 -16.18 -2.56 46.96
C SER A 164 -16.63 -2.58 45.51
N VAL A 165 -17.92 -2.39 45.28
CA VAL A 165 -18.53 -2.29 43.95
C VAL A 165 -19.05 -0.88 43.77
N THR A 166 -18.49 -0.16 42.81
CA THR A 166 -18.96 1.17 42.41
C THR A 166 -19.67 1.07 41.07
N ILE A 167 -20.92 1.53 41.03
CA ILE A 167 -21.72 1.55 39.80
C ILE A 167 -21.68 2.98 39.24
N LYS A 168 -21.31 3.09 37.96
CA LYS A 168 -21.13 4.33 37.23
C LYS A 168 -22.23 4.52 36.19
N GLU A 169 -22.71 5.74 36.04
CA GLU A 169 -23.68 6.11 35.02
C GLU A 169 -22.96 6.45 33.69
N PRO A 170 -23.31 5.83 32.56
CA PRO A 170 -22.73 6.19 31.25
C PRO A 170 -22.97 7.65 30.86
N PRO A 171 -22.02 8.31 30.18
CA PRO A 171 -22.11 9.74 29.86
C PRO A 171 -23.13 10.00 28.75
N VAL A 172 -24.05 10.95 28.95
CA VAL A 172 -25.05 11.33 27.94
C VAL A 172 -24.93 12.83 27.62
N PRO A 173 -24.74 13.23 26.35
CA PRO A 173 -24.71 14.63 25.97
C PRO A 173 -25.99 15.37 26.35
N THR A 174 -25.85 16.59 26.86
CA THR A 174 -26.98 17.47 27.20
C THR A 174 -27.24 18.54 26.15
N THR A 175 -26.26 18.81 25.28
CA THR A 175 -26.34 19.81 24.20
C THR A 175 -26.21 19.16 22.83
N ALA A 176 -26.88 19.72 21.83
CA ALA A 176 -26.78 19.26 20.44
C ALA A 176 -25.46 19.73 19.83
N PRO A 177 -24.90 19.01 18.84
CA PRO A 177 -23.68 19.42 18.16
C PRO A 177 -23.87 20.75 17.41
N LYS A 178 -22.83 21.59 17.36
CA LYS A 178 -22.90 22.91 16.74
C LYS A 178 -22.15 22.95 15.41
N LEU A 179 -22.81 23.44 14.36
CA LEU A 179 -22.16 23.72 13.09
C LEU A 179 -21.25 24.95 13.22
N LEU A 180 -19.97 24.77 12.94
CA LEU A 180 -18.97 25.84 12.94
C LEU A 180 -18.76 26.37 11.51
N GLU A 181 -18.65 25.49 10.51
CA GLU A 181 -18.45 25.85 9.09
C GLU A 181 -19.16 24.87 8.13
N LYS A 182 -19.62 25.37 6.98
CA LYS A 182 -20.23 24.56 5.89
C LYS A 182 -19.55 24.77 4.54
N ARG A 183 -19.43 23.70 3.76
CA ARG A 183 -18.87 23.66 2.39
C ARG A 183 -19.59 22.62 1.54
N SER A 184 -19.38 22.63 0.23
CA SER A 184 -19.92 21.65 -0.74
C SER A 184 -20.03 20.23 -0.22
N LYS A 185 -18.94 19.60 0.15
CA LYS A 185 -18.97 18.18 0.53
C LYS A 185 -18.61 17.95 1.98
N GLN A 186 -18.72 18.97 2.84
CA GLN A 186 -18.12 18.96 4.19
C GLN A 186 -18.83 19.86 5.20
N LEU A 187 -18.84 19.42 6.46
CA LEU A 187 -19.35 20.18 7.62
C LEU A 187 -18.37 20.09 8.78
N LEU A 188 -18.06 21.21 9.43
CA LEU A 188 -17.24 21.27 10.64
C LEU A 188 -18.14 21.41 11.87
N VAL A 189 -18.02 20.49 12.81
CA VAL A 189 -19.01 20.28 13.88
C VAL A 189 -18.32 20.26 15.24
N LEU A 190 -18.76 21.09 16.19
CA LEU A 190 -18.40 20.95 17.59
C LEU A 190 -19.31 19.87 18.22
N PRO A 191 -18.77 18.75 18.73
CA PRO A 191 -19.59 17.61 19.13
C PRO A 191 -20.46 17.90 20.36
N VAL A 192 -19.90 18.40 21.45
CA VAL A 192 -20.65 18.60 22.70
C VAL A 192 -20.01 19.68 23.58
N ASP A 193 -20.83 20.49 24.25
CA ASP A 193 -20.36 21.46 25.25
C ASP A 193 -20.44 20.90 26.68
N SER A 194 -21.43 20.04 26.95
CA SER A 194 -21.69 19.45 28.27
C SER A 194 -22.39 18.09 28.18
N HIS A 195 -22.19 17.26 29.20
CA HIS A 195 -22.81 15.94 29.34
C HIS A 195 -23.20 15.68 30.81
N ARG A 196 -24.15 14.77 31.02
CA ARG A 196 -24.48 14.16 32.32
C ARG A 196 -23.85 12.76 32.43
N GLY A 197 -23.86 12.17 33.61
CA GLY A 197 -23.26 10.86 33.88
C GLY A 197 -21.82 10.96 34.40
N ASP A 198 -21.19 9.81 34.64
CA ASP A 198 -19.87 9.72 35.26
C ASP A 198 -18.73 9.62 34.22
N GLY A 199 -17.66 10.36 34.44
CA GLY A 199 -16.44 10.29 33.62
C GLY A 199 -15.53 9.08 33.93
N PRO A 200 -14.36 8.99 33.26
CA PRO A 200 -13.90 9.82 32.14
C PRO A 200 -14.52 9.40 30.80
N ILE A 201 -14.68 10.35 29.87
CA ILE A 201 -15.02 10.04 28.47
C ILE A 201 -13.77 9.50 27.79
N ILE A 202 -13.92 8.44 26.98
CA ILE A 202 -12.83 7.87 26.19
C ILE A 202 -13.06 7.94 24.69
N SER A 203 -14.32 8.13 24.27
CA SER A 203 -14.63 8.27 22.86
C SER A 203 -15.91 9.06 22.63
N THR A 204 -15.90 9.86 21.58
CA THR A 204 -17.01 10.63 21.06
C THR A 204 -17.39 10.07 19.69
N ARG A 205 -18.57 9.48 19.58
CA ARG A 205 -19.13 8.97 18.32
C ARG A 205 -20.09 10.02 17.76
N LEU A 206 -19.71 10.66 16.66
CA LEU A 206 -20.58 11.57 15.91
C LEU A 206 -21.38 10.75 14.92
N LEU A 207 -22.69 10.69 15.13
CA LEU A 207 -23.65 10.01 14.29
C LEU A 207 -24.22 11.03 13.32
N TYR A 208 -24.16 10.76 12.03
CA TYR A 208 -24.72 11.63 11.01
C TYR A 208 -25.45 10.83 9.96
N LYS A 209 -26.52 11.41 9.43
CA LYS A 209 -27.22 10.86 8.28
C LYS A 209 -27.83 11.99 7.45
N PRO A 210 -27.92 11.84 6.13
CA PRO A 210 -28.70 12.77 5.32
C PRO A 210 -30.11 12.85 5.90
N VAL A 211 -30.62 14.06 6.11
CA VAL A 211 -31.99 14.28 6.61
C VAL A 211 -33.00 13.59 5.70
N GLU A 212 -32.69 13.54 4.40
CA GLU A 212 -33.65 13.23 3.35
C GLU A 212 -33.62 11.76 2.90
N ASN A 213 -32.45 11.12 2.85
CA ASN A 213 -32.26 9.78 2.24
C ASN A 213 -31.59 8.73 3.15
N GLY A 214 -31.32 9.06 4.42
CA GLY A 214 -30.60 8.18 5.33
C GLY A 214 -31.50 7.36 6.25
N ASP A 215 -31.73 6.08 5.92
CA ASP A 215 -32.38 5.13 6.85
C ASP A 215 -31.40 4.65 7.94
N SER A 216 -30.10 4.59 7.62
CA SER A 216 -29.03 4.19 8.53
C SER A 216 -28.17 5.37 8.95
N TRP A 217 -27.78 5.39 10.22
CA TRP A 217 -26.80 6.34 10.74
C TRP A 217 -25.40 5.96 10.25
N SER A 218 -24.70 6.91 9.65
CA SER A 218 -23.25 6.85 9.51
C SER A 218 -22.62 7.33 10.81
N SER A 219 -21.44 6.82 11.14
CA SER A 219 -20.76 7.20 12.38
C SER A 219 -19.28 7.40 12.18
N ILE A 220 -18.73 8.34 12.94
CA ILE A 220 -17.30 8.56 13.10
C ILE A 220 -16.99 8.55 14.59
N ILE A 221 -15.98 7.78 15.00
CA ILE A 221 -15.53 7.70 16.40
C ILE A 221 -14.22 8.48 16.52
N VAL A 222 -14.18 9.39 17.50
CA VAL A 222 -13.03 10.23 17.82
C VAL A 222 -12.65 9.98 19.28
N TYR A 223 -11.37 9.76 19.55
CA TYR A 223 -10.84 9.46 20.90
C TYR A 223 -10.25 10.72 21.58
N SER A 224 -10.76 11.90 21.22
CA SER A 224 -10.35 13.21 21.73
C SER A 224 -11.53 13.92 22.40
N ASP A 225 -11.28 14.63 23.49
CA ASP A 225 -12.29 15.38 24.23
C ASP A 225 -12.50 16.78 23.63
N ASN A 226 -13.75 17.16 23.35
CA ASN A 226 -14.19 18.52 23.00
C ASN A 226 -13.52 19.22 21.79
N GLU A 227 -12.85 18.50 20.88
CA GLU A 227 -12.33 19.09 19.64
C GLU A 227 -13.38 19.11 18.50
N PRO A 228 -13.37 20.13 17.62
CA PRO A 228 -14.21 20.14 16.41
C PRO A 228 -13.93 18.96 15.47
N ILE A 229 -14.99 18.35 14.96
CA ILE A 229 -14.98 17.18 14.08
C ILE A 229 -15.41 17.58 12.67
N THR A 230 -14.65 17.19 11.66
CA THR A 230 -14.99 17.42 10.25
C THR A 230 -15.72 16.21 9.66
N LEU A 231 -16.98 16.39 9.27
CA LEU A 231 -17.72 15.46 8.43
C LEU A 231 -17.35 15.69 6.96
N MET A 232 -16.90 14.63 6.29
CA MET A 232 -16.37 14.67 4.92
C MET A 232 -17.14 13.72 3.99
N ASN A 233 -16.91 13.85 2.68
CA ASN A 233 -17.58 13.08 1.62
C ASN A 233 -19.10 13.21 1.66
N LEU A 234 -19.56 14.36 2.13
CA LEU A 234 -20.95 14.72 2.11
C LEU A 234 -21.33 15.17 0.70
N GLU A 235 -22.61 15.16 0.41
CA GLU A 235 -23.12 15.64 -0.86
C GLU A 235 -23.16 17.18 -0.84
N PRO A 236 -22.80 17.87 -1.96
CA PRO A 236 -23.08 19.29 -2.20
C PRO A 236 -24.50 19.68 -1.80
N SER A 237 -24.67 20.83 -1.15
CA SER A 237 -25.98 21.42 -0.85
C SER A 237 -26.98 20.47 -0.15
N THR A 238 -26.49 19.65 0.78
CA THR A 238 -27.20 18.55 1.45
C THR A 238 -27.28 18.75 2.96
N ARG A 239 -28.47 18.52 3.51
CA ARG A 239 -28.76 18.62 4.95
C ARG A 239 -28.53 17.28 5.66
N TYR A 240 -27.91 17.35 6.82
CA TYR A 240 -27.55 16.22 7.65
C TYR A 240 -28.11 16.40 9.06
N ARG A 241 -28.72 15.33 9.60
CA ARG A 241 -28.98 15.20 11.04
C ARG A 241 -27.75 14.66 11.70
N VAL A 242 -27.35 15.28 12.79
CA VAL A 242 -26.13 14.93 13.50
C VAL A 242 -26.39 14.90 15.00
N CYS A 243 -26.03 13.80 15.65
CA CYS A 243 -26.05 13.68 17.10
C CYS A 243 -24.76 13.04 17.60
N VAL A 244 -24.56 13.09 18.91
CA VAL A 244 -23.32 12.66 19.55
C VAL A 244 -23.64 11.56 20.54
N GLN A 245 -22.79 10.55 20.60
CA GLN A 245 -22.85 9.51 21.61
C GLN A 245 -21.48 9.45 22.30
N LEU A 246 -21.46 9.46 23.63
CA LEU A 246 -20.24 9.43 24.42
C LEU A 246 -20.07 8.06 25.06
N SER A 247 -18.82 7.63 25.23
CA SER A 247 -18.53 6.37 25.90
C SER A 247 -17.49 6.54 26.99
N ARG A 248 -17.68 5.81 28.09
CA ARG A 248 -16.72 5.65 29.19
C ARG A 248 -16.13 4.23 29.20
N PRO A 249 -15.03 3.96 29.95
CA PRO A 249 -14.43 2.64 30.01
C PRO A 249 -15.38 1.54 30.52
N GLY A 250 -15.19 0.33 30.01
CA GLY A 250 -15.86 -0.88 30.49
C GLY A 250 -17.13 -1.25 29.72
N GLU A 251 -17.59 -2.49 29.93
CA GLU A 251 -18.83 -3.01 29.32
C GLU A 251 -20.04 -2.16 29.73
N GLY A 252 -20.92 -1.85 28.78
CA GLY A 252 -22.08 -0.96 29.02
C GLY A 252 -21.72 0.51 29.25
N GLY A 253 -20.48 0.92 28.94
CA GLY A 253 -20.04 2.30 29.09
C GLY A 253 -20.47 3.25 27.96
N GLU A 254 -21.13 2.75 26.92
CA GLU A 254 -21.74 3.58 25.87
C GLU A 254 -22.99 4.26 26.43
N GLY A 255 -23.00 5.59 26.46
CA GLY A 255 -24.18 6.35 26.82
C GLY A 255 -25.18 6.41 25.69
N GLU A 256 -26.39 6.87 26.01
CA GLU A 256 -27.42 7.14 25.01
C GLU A 256 -27.02 8.33 24.10
N PRO A 257 -27.46 8.34 22.83
CA PRO A 257 -27.27 9.49 21.94
C PRO A 257 -27.89 10.76 22.53
N GLY A 258 -27.16 11.86 22.36
CA GLY A 258 -27.59 13.20 22.70
C GLY A 258 -28.63 13.78 21.73
N PRO A 259 -29.08 15.02 21.97
CA PRO A 259 -30.01 15.70 21.08
C PRO A 259 -29.41 15.92 19.68
N GLU A 260 -30.26 15.82 18.65
CA GLU A 260 -29.90 15.98 17.24
C GLU A 260 -29.81 17.47 16.84
N ALA A 261 -28.88 17.79 15.94
CA ALA A 261 -28.79 19.07 15.23
C ALA A 261 -28.86 18.85 13.71
N GLU A 262 -29.50 19.78 13.01
CA GLU A 262 -29.51 19.81 11.56
C GLU A 262 -28.46 20.79 11.02
N MET A 263 -27.70 20.36 10.02
CA MET A 263 -26.62 21.13 9.40
C MET A 263 -26.58 20.90 7.90
N GLU A 264 -26.22 21.92 7.12
CA GLU A 264 -26.33 21.90 5.65
C GLU A 264 -25.01 22.25 4.98
N THR A 265 -24.60 21.45 3.99
CA THR A 265 -23.42 21.72 3.16
C THR A 265 -23.71 22.87 2.18
N ASP A 266 -22.67 23.58 1.73
CA ASP A 266 -22.79 24.68 0.75
C ASP A 266 -22.78 24.16 -0.71
N CYS A 267 -22.72 25.01 -1.75
CA CYS A 267 -22.15 24.80 -3.12
C CYS A 267 -23.07 25.19 -4.28
N PRO A 268 -22.86 26.36 -4.90
CA PRO A 268 -23.53 26.66 -6.15
C PRO A 268 -22.83 25.89 -7.27
N GLU A 269 -23.49 24.91 -7.85
CA GLU A 269 -23.03 24.25 -9.07
C GLU A 269 -23.12 25.21 -10.28
N PRO A 270 -22.39 24.97 -11.39
CA PRO A 270 -22.37 25.88 -12.54
C PRO A 270 -23.54 25.64 -13.53
N ALA A 271 -24.34 26.66 -13.82
CA ALA A 271 -25.58 26.48 -14.58
C ALA A 271 -25.52 26.76 -16.10
N VAL A 272 -24.47 27.41 -16.62
CA VAL A 272 -24.48 27.95 -17.99
C VAL A 272 -23.89 26.95 -19.01
N GLN A 273 -24.42 26.91 -20.24
CA GLN A 273 -23.97 26.00 -21.31
C GLN A 273 -23.07 26.71 -22.33
N PRO A 274 -21.90 26.15 -22.69
CA PRO A 274 -21.03 26.69 -23.74
C PRO A 274 -21.45 26.29 -25.17
N GLU A 275 -21.20 27.15 -26.16
CA GLU A 275 -21.42 26.93 -27.61
C GLU A 275 -20.10 26.86 -28.39
N ILE A 276 -19.90 25.86 -29.26
CA ILE A 276 -18.69 25.74 -30.10
C ILE A 276 -18.90 26.47 -31.44
N ASP A 277 -18.03 27.44 -31.76
CA ASP A 277 -18.23 28.37 -32.89
C ASP A 277 -17.30 28.12 -34.10
N VAL A 278 -16.03 27.73 -33.89
CA VAL A 278 -15.02 27.61 -34.97
C VAL A 278 -14.01 26.50 -34.68
N SER A 279 -13.62 25.72 -35.71
CA SER A 279 -12.45 24.83 -35.65
C SER A 279 -11.49 25.00 -36.84
N SER A 280 -10.19 24.78 -36.62
CA SER A 280 -9.18 24.78 -37.69
C SER A 280 -8.29 23.55 -37.62
N VAL A 281 -8.14 22.84 -38.74
CA VAL A 281 -7.33 21.60 -38.87
C VAL A 281 -6.03 21.91 -39.61
N GLU A 282 -4.90 21.63 -38.98
CA GLU A 282 -3.55 21.84 -39.52
C GLU A 282 -2.73 20.55 -39.37
N GLY A 283 -2.62 19.77 -40.45
CA GLY A 283 -1.97 18.47 -40.41
C GLY A 283 -2.67 17.54 -39.39
N ARG A 284 -1.96 17.16 -38.31
CA ARG A 284 -2.51 16.32 -37.22
C ARG A 284 -3.08 17.09 -36.03
N ASN A 285 -3.21 18.41 -36.12
CA ASN A 285 -3.62 19.24 -34.99
C ASN A 285 -4.94 19.95 -35.29
N VAL A 286 -5.84 20.03 -34.30
CA VAL A 286 -7.15 20.67 -34.43
C VAL A 286 -7.36 21.67 -33.31
N THR A 287 -7.70 22.90 -33.66
CA THR A 287 -8.04 23.94 -32.68
C THR A 287 -9.56 24.08 -32.63
N VAL A 288 -10.17 24.01 -31.45
CA VAL A 288 -11.62 24.18 -31.22
C VAL A 288 -11.85 25.41 -30.34
N ARG A 289 -12.77 26.30 -30.74
CA ARG A 289 -13.14 27.51 -30.00
C ARG A 289 -14.63 27.51 -29.63
N TRP A 290 -14.96 27.96 -28.42
CA TRP A 290 -16.32 28.06 -27.87
C TRP A 290 -16.60 29.43 -27.24
N ARG A 291 -17.86 29.71 -26.91
CA ARG A 291 -18.31 30.94 -26.24
C ARG A 291 -19.40 30.64 -25.21
N LEU A 292 -19.67 31.60 -24.34
CA LEU A 292 -20.77 31.56 -23.39
C LEU A 292 -21.90 32.50 -23.87
N PRO A 293 -23.12 31.99 -24.08
CA PRO A 293 -24.27 32.83 -24.37
C PRO A 293 -24.76 33.54 -23.08
N GLY A 294 -24.43 34.84 -22.92
CA GLY A 294 -24.97 35.71 -21.87
C GLY A 294 -23.92 36.50 -21.07
N ASN A 295 -24.25 37.72 -20.66
CA ASN A 295 -23.31 38.71 -20.07
C ASN A 295 -23.48 38.95 -18.55
N GLY A 296 -24.01 37.98 -17.77
CA GLY A 296 -24.30 38.12 -16.33
C GLY A 296 -23.53 37.13 -15.44
N GLY A 297 -23.20 37.53 -14.20
CA GLY A 297 -22.30 36.84 -13.26
C GLY A 297 -22.57 35.34 -13.07
N ILE A 298 -21.68 34.52 -13.61
CA ILE A 298 -21.81 33.07 -13.64
C ILE A 298 -21.10 32.46 -12.41
N ALA A 299 -21.84 31.69 -11.61
CA ALA A 299 -21.28 30.83 -10.57
C ALA A 299 -20.65 29.59 -11.23
N ALA A 300 -19.57 29.79 -11.97
CA ALA A 300 -18.78 28.74 -12.59
C ALA A 300 -17.30 29.05 -12.50
N SER A 301 -16.49 28.02 -12.30
CA SER A 301 -15.04 28.12 -12.17
C SER A 301 -14.31 27.91 -13.50
N GLY A 302 -14.92 27.23 -14.47
CA GLY A 302 -14.29 26.95 -15.75
C GLY A 302 -15.10 26.00 -16.62
N PHE A 303 -14.49 25.50 -17.69
CA PHE A 303 -15.12 24.55 -18.60
C PHE A 303 -14.44 23.20 -18.64
N LEU A 304 -15.18 22.10 -18.59
CA LEU A 304 -14.66 20.76 -18.80
C LEU A 304 -14.84 20.33 -20.27
N VAL A 305 -13.74 20.35 -21.04
CA VAL A 305 -13.64 19.91 -22.43
C VAL A 305 -13.30 18.42 -22.50
N ARG A 306 -13.93 17.65 -23.37
CA ARG A 306 -13.69 16.21 -23.57
C ARG A 306 -13.57 15.91 -25.05
N LEU A 307 -12.51 15.19 -25.43
CA LEU A 307 -12.31 14.63 -26.76
C LEU A 307 -12.58 13.13 -26.70
N PHE A 308 -13.37 12.63 -27.64
CA PHE A 308 -13.71 11.23 -27.79
C PHE A 308 -13.19 10.70 -29.13
N GLY A 309 -12.73 9.45 -29.09
CA GLY A 309 -12.20 8.74 -30.26
C GLY A 309 -13.28 8.18 -31.19
N PRO A 310 -12.88 7.54 -32.30
CA PRO A 310 -13.81 7.01 -33.28
C PRO A 310 -14.67 5.87 -32.71
N PRO A 311 -15.92 5.70 -33.18
CA PRO A 311 -16.75 4.54 -32.85
C PRO A 311 -16.06 3.22 -33.25
N PRO A 312 -16.26 2.10 -32.54
CA PRO A 312 -17.41 1.78 -31.67
C PRO A 312 -17.17 1.93 -30.15
N ARG A 313 -15.95 2.23 -29.69
CA ARG A 313 -15.63 2.32 -28.24
C ARG A 313 -15.86 3.71 -27.64
N SER A 314 -15.95 4.77 -28.45
CA SER A 314 -16.20 6.18 -28.03
C SER A 314 -15.44 6.56 -26.74
N GLU A 315 -14.23 6.04 -26.56
CA GLU A 315 -13.47 6.21 -25.34
C GLU A 315 -13.08 7.67 -25.20
N LYS A 316 -13.12 8.15 -23.95
CA LYS A 316 -12.68 9.50 -23.60
C LYS A 316 -11.16 9.56 -23.77
N LEU A 317 -10.73 10.04 -24.93
CA LEU A 317 -9.31 10.18 -25.27
C LEU A 317 -8.65 11.31 -24.50
N LEU A 318 -9.39 12.40 -24.29
CA LEU A 318 -8.93 13.54 -23.54
C LEU A 318 -10.07 14.11 -22.72
N GLU A 319 -9.76 14.58 -21.53
CA GLU A 319 -10.62 15.38 -20.69
C GLU A 319 -9.76 16.48 -20.09
N GLU A 320 -10.14 17.72 -20.35
CA GLU A 320 -9.36 18.90 -20.05
C GLU A 320 -10.29 19.97 -19.49
N THR A 321 -10.07 20.37 -18.25
CA THR A 321 -10.79 21.50 -17.66
C THR A 321 -10.03 22.80 -17.96
N THR A 322 -10.68 23.74 -18.63
CA THR A 322 -10.19 25.07 -18.96
C THR A 322 -10.82 26.13 -18.06
N LEU A 323 -10.23 27.32 -18.03
CA LEU A 323 -10.74 28.44 -17.25
C LEU A 323 -11.91 29.12 -17.95
N LEU A 324 -12.74 29.83 -17.18
CA LEU A 324 -13.94 30.51 -17.69
C LEU A 324 -13.62 31.58 -18.77
N ASN A 325 -12.41 32.13 -18.79
CA ASN A 325 -11.93 33.09 -19.79
C ASN A 325 -11.18 32.43 -20.97
N VAL A 326 -10.87 31.13 -20.89
CA VAL A 326 -10.24 30.37 -21.97
C VAL A 326 -11.34 29.73 -22.80
N LEU A 327 -11.48 30.27 -24.00
CA LEU A 327 -12.58 29.95 -24.92
C LEU A 327 -12.12 29.09 -26.10
N SER A 328 -10.95 28.45 -25.99
CA SER A 328 -10.44 27.55 -27.02
C SER A 328 -9.39 26.58 -26.50
N THR A 329 -9.32 25.38 -27.09
CA THR A 329 -8.23 24.42 -26.90
C THR A 329 -7.73 23.89 -28.24
N LYS A 330 -6.46 23.44 -28.29
CA LYS A 330 -5.85 22.82 -29.48
C LYS A 330 -5.45 21.38 -29.15
N PHE A 331 -6.06 20.43 -29.87
CA PHE A 331 -5.72 19.02 -29.86
C PHE A 331 -4.57 18.77 -30.83
N HIS A 332 -3.60 17.95 -30.43
CA HIS A 332 -2.39 17.68 -31.21
C HIS A 332 -2.24 16.20 -31.53
N ASN A 333 -1.50 15.88 -32.59
CA ASN A 333 -1.08 14.52 -32.96
C ASN A 333 -2.23 13.51 -33.11
N LEU A 334 -3.36 13.95 -33.66
CA LEU A 334 -4.50 13.07 -33.93
C LEU A 334 -4.20 12.13 -35.10
N GLU A 335 -4.78 10.93 -35.05
CA GLU A 335 -4.53 9.89 -36.04
C GLU A 335 -5.25 10.18 -37.35
N TYR A 336 -4.60 9.80 -38.46
CA TYR A 336 -5.16 9.99 -39.79
C TYR A 336 -6.35 9.06 -40.04
N GLN A 337 -7.27 9.53 -40.86
CA GLN A 337 -8.49 8.87 -41.31
C GLN A 337 -9.48 8.48 -40.19
N GLN A 338 -9.32 9.00 -38.97
CA GLN A 338 -10.24 8.79 -37.85
C GLN A 338 -11.17 9.98 -37.60
N ASP A 339 -12.39 9.68 -37.14
CA ASP A 339 -13.40 10.65 -36.73
C ASP A 339 -13.31 10.90 -35.21
N TYR A 340 -13.23 12.16 -34.80
CA TYR A 340 -13.15 12.59 -33.41
C TYR A 340 -14.35 13.46 -33.03
N THR A 341 -14.70 13.45 -31.74
CA THR A 341 -15.80 14.26 -31.19
C THR A 341 -15.36 15.07 -29.98
N VAL A 342 -15.73 16.35 -29.90
CA VAL A 342 -15.42 17.24 -28.77
C VAL A 342 -16.68 17.76 -28.08
N VAL A 343 -16.67 17.83 -26.75
CA VAL A 343 -17.75 18.35 -25.90
C VAL A 343 -17.16 19.25 -24.81
N VAL A 344 -17.81 20.37 -24.45
CA VAL A 344 -17.35 21.34 -23.43
C VAL A 344 -18.44 21.52 -22.37
N ARG A 345 -18.18 21.46 -21.06
CA ARG A 345 -19.16 21.66 -19.95
C ARG A 345 -18.71 22.84 -19.09
N LEU A 346 -19.52 23.39 -18.18
CA LEU A 346 -18.98 24.22 -17.07
C LEU A 346 -18.63 23.36 -15.84
N ILE A 347 -17.89 23.90 -14.87
CA ILE A 347 -17.62 23.22 -13.58
C ILE A 347 -17.65 24.22 -12.40
N ASN A 348 -18.29 23.86 -11.28
CA ASN A 348 -18.30 24.63 -10.02
C ASN A 348 -18.47 23.70 -8.81
N CYS A 349 -17.61 23.88 -7.83
CA CYS A 349 -17.39 23.01 -6.67
C CYS A 349 -17.56 21.49 -6.90
N GLY A 350 -16.96 21.00 -7.99
CA GLY A 350 -16.91 19.57 -8.33
C GLY A 350 -18.14 19.06 -9.08
N SER A 351 -19.09 19.94 -9.33
CA SER A 351 -20.30 19.69 -10.09
C SER A 351 -20.13 20.19 -11.51
N GLN A 352 -20.42 19.31 -12.45
CA GLN A 352 -20.24 19.58 -13.87
C GLN A 352 -21.54 20.18 -14.40
N GLY A 353 -21.45 21.37 -14.97
CA GLY A 353 -22.53 22.04 -15.68
C GLY A 353 -22.85 21.38 -17.02
N PRO A 354 -23.80 21.94 -17.77
CA PRO A 354 -24.32 21.30 -18.99
C PRO A 354 -23.27 21.22 -20.11
N PRO A 355 -23.19 20.07 -20.82
CA PRO A 355 -22.29 19.91 -21.97
C PRO A 355 -22.76 20.71 -23.18
N SER A 356 -21.83 21.20 -23.99
CA SER A 356 -22.04 21.82 -25.29
C SER A 356 -22.60 20.82 -26.30
N LYS A 357 -23.09 21.31 -27.43
CA LYS A 357 -23.39 20.45 -28.59
C LYS A 357 -22.09 19.74 -29.03
N PRO A 358 -22.08 18.39 -29.19
CA PRO A 358 -20.90 17.67 -29.64
C PRO A 358 -20.46 18.14 -31.02
N TYR A 359 -19.17 18.32 -31.21
CA TYR A 359 -18.57 18.76 -32.47
C TYR A 359 -17.71 17.65 -33.07
N HIS A 360 -17.98 17.28 -34.32
CA HIS A 360 -17.34 16.16 -35.02
C HIS A 360 -16.38 16.63 -36.11
N PHE A 361 -15.20 16.02 -36.23
CA PHE A 361 -14.22 16.32 -37.28
C PHE A 361 -13.30 15.11 -37.63
N ARG A 362 -12.68 15.13 -38.82
CA ARG A 362 -11.81 14.05 -39.37
C ARG A 362 -10.46 14.58 -39.86
N ILE A 363 -9.37 13.80 -39.70
CA ILE A 363 -8.02 14.15 -40.18
C ILE A 363 -7.66 13.38 -41.48
N SER A 364 -7.39 14.06 -42.61
CA SER A 364 -7.24 13.41 -43.94
C SER A 364 -5.79 13.36 -44.44
N SER A 365 -5.14 12.19 -44.30
CA SER A 365 -3.85 11.74 -44.90
C SER A 365 -2.57 12.61 -44.67
N GLN A 366 -1.40 12.04 -45.01
CA GLN A 366 -0.08 12.54 -44.62
C GLN A 366 0.48 13.64 -45.56
N GLY A 367 -0.01 13.76 -46.79
CA GLY A 367 0.48 14.68 -47.84
C GLY A 367 -0.65 15.44 -48.56
N PRO A 368 -0.36 16.34 -49.52
CA PRO A 368 -1.41 17.08 -50.24
C PRO A 368 -2.32 16.14 -51.04
N SER A 369 -3.57 16.56 -51.28
CA SER A 369 -4.49 15.78 -52.14
C SER A 369 -4.05 15.79 -53.62
N SER A 370 -4.68 14.96 -54.45
CA SER A 370 -4.28 14.86 -55.86
C SER A 370 -4.58 16.15 -56.65
N PRO A 371 -3.69 16.58 -57.58
CA PRO A 371 -3.93 17.75 -58.42
C PRO A 371 -5.19 17.60 -59.28
N ARG A 372 -5.93 18.69 -59.46
CA ARG A 372 -7.23 18.69 -60.14
C ARG A 372 -7.08 19.00 -61.63
N ASN A 373 -8.04 18.55 -62.44
CA ASN A 373 -8.16 18.87 -63.87
C ASN A 373 -6.84 18.75 -64.68
N VAL A 374 -6.14 17.63 -64.53
CA VAL A 374 -4.90 17.36 -65.27
C VAL A 374 -5.20 17.15 -66.75
N GLN A 375 -4.42 17.75 -67.64
CA GLN A 375 -4.55 17.66 -69.10
C GLN A 375 -3.17 17.63 -69.76
N ALA A 376 -3.03 16.89 -70.87
CA ALA A 376 -1.78 16.81 -71.65
C ALA A 376 -2.03 17.25 -73.10
N LEU A 377 -1.16 18.11 -73.64
CA LEU A 377 -1.32 18.72 -74.96
C LEU A 377 -0.01 18.70 -75.75
N PRO A 378 -0.03 18.31 -77.03
CA PRO A 378 1.20 18.15 -77.81
C PRO A 378 1.78 19.48 -78.26
N LEU A 379 3.06 19.71 -77.96
CA LEU A 379 3.77 20.95 -78.29
C LEU A 379 4.55 20.83 -79.60
N SER A 380 5.44 19.85 -79.67
CA SER A 380 6.34 19.64 -80.80
C SER A 380 6.47 18.16 -81.14
N VAL A 381 7.38 17.86 -82.06
CA VAL A 381 7.73 16.49 -82.43
C VAL A 381 8.41 15.72 -81.30
N SER A 382 8.90 16.40 -80.27
CA SER A 382 9.60 15.75 -79.15
C SER A 382 9.20 16.29 -77.79
N ALA A 383 8.06 16.99 -77.70
CA ALA A 383 7.59 17.57 -76.45
C ALA A 383 6.07 17.63 -76.30
N VAL A 384 5.60 17.44 -75.06
CA VAL A 384 4.19 17.54 -74.63
C VAL A 384 4.11 18.44 -73.39
N GLN A 385 3.15 19.36 -73.38
CA GLN A 385 2.83 20.18 -72.21
C GLN A 385 1.79 19.49 -71.34
N VAL A 386 2.10 19.24 -70.08
CA VAL A 386 1.14 18.78 -69.08
C VAL A 386 0.74 19.95 -68.19
N ARG A 387 -0.57 20.17 -68.01
CA ARG A 387 -1.16 21.23 -67.18
C ARG A 387 -2.14 20.66 -66.18
N TRP A 388 -2.30 21.28 -65.02
CA TRP A 388 -3.22 20.89 -63.96
C TRP A 388 -3.69 22.10 -63.17
N GLN A 389 -4.50 21.87 -62.16
CA GLN A 389 -4.87 22.84 -61.14
C GLN A 389 -4.39 22.35 -59.76
N PRO A 390 -4.11 23.26 -58.81
CA PRO A 390 -3.67 22.88 -57.48
C PRO A 390 -4.69 21.94 -56.78
N PRO A 391 -4.21 21.01 -55.94
CA PRO A 391 -5.00 20.22 -55.02
C PRO A 391 -5.96 21.06 -54.20
N GLU A 392 -7.08 20.45 -53.81
CA GLU A 392 -8.06 21.09 -52.93
C GLU A 392 -7.52 21.26 -51.50
N ASP A 393 -6.69 20.33 -51.04
CA ASP A 393 -5.98 20.45 -49.78
C ASP A 393 -4.45 20.42 -50.03
N PRO A 394 -3.77 21.57 -49.96
CA PRO A 394 -2.34 21.68 -50.24
C PRO A 394 -1.45 21.26 -49.06
N ASN A 395 -2.03 20.87 -47.91
CA ASN A 395 -1.32 20.43 -46.70
C ASN A 395 -0.07 21.27 -46.37
N GLY A 396 -0.28 22.55 -46.07
CA GLY A 396 0.77 23.49 -45.66
C GLY A 396 1.55 24.16 -46.79
N GLY A 397 1.15 23.94 -48.05
CA GLY A 397 1.71 24.61 -49.24
C GLY A 397 2.55 23.68 -50.10
N ILE A 398 2.46 23.83 -51.42
CA ILE A 398 3.08 22.90 -52.37
C ILE A 398 4.45 23.42 -52.77
N ILE A 399 5.46 22.57 -52.63
CA ILE A 399 6.86 22.89 -52.95
C ILE A 399 7.15 22.59 -54.41
N LYS A 400 6.60 21.49 -54.95
CA LYS A 400 6.71 21.10 -56.36
C LYS A 400 5.64 20.10 -56.75
N TYR A 401 5.51 19.85 -58.05
CA TYR A 401 4.75 18.73 -58.59
C TYR A 401 5.68 17.75 -59.27
N ILE A 402 5.31 16.48 -59.23
CA ILE A 402 6.04 15.39 -59.85
C ILE A 402 5.16 14.81 -60.94
N ILE A 403 5.67 14.71 -62.16
CA ILE A 403 4.97 14.19 -63.33
C ILE A 403 5.60 12.87 -63.73
N GLU A 404 4.81 11.81 -63.76
CA GLU A 404 5.22 10.51 -64.28
C GLU A 404 4.61 10.31 -65.66
N TYR A 405 5.39 9.77 -66.61
CA TYR A 405 4.90 9.49 -67.95
C TYR A 405 5.50 8.23 -68.56
N GLN A 406 4.75 7.60 -69.47
CA GLN A 406 5.20 6.41 -70.19
C GLN A 406 4.51 6.28 -71.56
N PRO A 407 5.17 5.68 -72.57
CA PRO A 407 4.55 5.42 -73.86
C PRO A 407 3.42 4.40 -73.75
N VAL A 408 2.30 4.66 -74.41
CA VAL A 408 1.11 3.78 -74.37
C VAL A 408 1.40 2.52 -75.21
N GLY A 409 1.42 1.35 -74.57
CA GLY A 409 1.63 0.05 -75.23
C GLY A 409 2.97 -0.63 -74.93
N GLN A 410 3.91 0.03 -74.25
CA GLN A 410 5.13 -0.59 -73.70
C GLN A 410 5.11 -0.48 -72.16
N GLY A 411 5.08 -1.63 -71.48
CA GLY A 411 4.80 -1.74 -70.04
C GLY A 411 5.94 -1.40 -69.08
N SER A 412 6.92 -0.59 -69.48
CA SER A 412 8.04 -0.18 -68.61
C SER A 412 8.02 1.32 -68.30
N PRO A 413 7.93 1.74 -67.02
CA PRO A 413 7.97 3.16 -66.64
C PRO A 413 9.36 3.76 -66.93
N HIS A 414 9.39 5.01 -67.40
CA HIS A 414 10.57 5.83 -67.64
C HIS A 414 10.46 7.14 -66.81
N PRO A 415 11.57 7.86 -66.54
CA PRO A 415 11.74 8.69 -65.35
C PRO A 415 10.71 9.82 -65.18
N TRP A 416 10.36 10.12 -63.92
CA TRP A 416 9.52 11.26 -63.55
C TRP A 416 10.26 12.59 -63.69
N VAL A 417 9.51 13.63 -64.01
CA VAL A 417 10.00 15.01 -64.13
C VAL A 417 9.35 15.86 -63.05
N ASP A 418 10.19 16.51 -62.26
CA ASP A 418 9.76 17.43 -61.22
C ASP A 418 9.56 18.83 -61.80
N THR A 419 8.62 19.58 -61.23
CA THR A 419 8.62 21.03 -61.38
C THR A 419 9.62 21.65 -60.43
N ASP A 420 10.24 22.75 -60.87
CA ASP A 420 11.25 23.46 -60.08
C ASP A 420 10.60 24.40 -59.03
N ASP A 421 9.27 24.52 -59.07
CA ASP A 421 8.45 25.40 -58.25
C ASP A 421 7.03 24.82 -58.10
N GLY A 422 6.45 24.93 -56.90
CA GLY A 422 5.14 24.42 -56.51
C GLY A 422 3.97 25.36 -56.82
N ASN A 423 4.25 26.57 -57.31
CA ASN A 423 3.25 27.43 -57.91
C ASN A 423 3.04 27.15 -59.40
N LYS A 424 3.93 26.38 -60.04
CA LYS A 424 3.78 26.00 -61.45
C LYS A 424 2.71 24.93 -61.59
N THR A 425 1.70 25.24 -62.38
CA THR A 425 0.59 24.32 -62.70
C THR A 425 0.68 23.77 -64.12
N ALA A 426 1.80 23.97 -64.80
CA ALA A 426 2.10 23.36 -66.08
C ALA A 426 3.62 23.14 -66.26
N LYS A 427 3.98 22.11 -67.03
CA LYS A 427 5.37 21.77 -67.37
C LYS A 427 5.42 21.09 -68.73
N ASP A 428 6.45 21.44 -69.50
CA ASP A 428 6.72 20.84 -70.80
C ASP A 428 7.68 19.67 -70.62
N VAL A 429 7.22 18.47 -70.97
CA VAL A 429 8.02 17.24 -70.97
C VAL A 429 8.63 17.10 -72.36
N THR A 430 9.94 17.26 -72.46
CA THR A 430 10.72 17.27 -73.70
C THR A 430 11.53 15.98 -73.88
N ALA A 431 12.21 15.82 -75.02
CA ALA A 431 12.98 14.61 -75.39
C ALA A 431 12.11 13.34 -75.51
N LEU A 432 10.85 13.53 -75.91
CA LEU A 432 9.93 12.45 -76.28
C LEU A 432 10.16 12.02 -77.73
N ASN A 433 9.80 10.78 -78.06
CA ASN A 433 9.85 10.32 -79.44
C ASN A 433 8.71 10.92 -80.25
N GLY A 434 8.98 11.29 -81.51
CA GLY A 434 7.98 11.82 -82.43
C GLY A 434 6.89 10.81 -82.79
N SER A 435 5.72 11.34 -83.13
CA SER A 435 4.54 10.57 -83.54
C SER A 435 4.16 9.42 -82.57
N THR A 436 4.43 9.57 -81.26
CA THR A 436 4.26 8.52 -80.25
C THR A 436 3.24 8.96 -79.19
N VAL A 437 2.34 8.05 -78.76
CA VAL A 437 1.33 8.30 -77.73
C VAL A 437 1.91 8.05 -76.35
N TYR A 438 1.80 9.02 -75.45
CA TYR A 438 2.24 8.91 -74.05
C TYR A 438 1.08 9.12 -73.08
N GLN A 439 1.13 8.45 -71.93
CA GLN A 439 0.25 8.71 -70.78
C GLN A 439 1.01 9.36 -69.64
N PHE A 440 0.37 10.30 -68.95
CA PHE A 440 0.93 11.17 -67.92
C PHE A 440 0.04 11.17 -66.67
N ARG A 441 0.63 11.25 -65.48
CA ARG A 441 -0.07 11.57 -64.23
C ARG A 441 0.78 12.47 -63.34
N VAL A 442 0.15 13.25 -62.48
CA VAL A 442 0.81 14.29 -61.66
C VAL A 442 0.44 14.11 -60.20
N ARG A 443 1.40 14.32 -59.29
CA ARG A 443 1.15 14.48 -57.85
C ARG A 443 1.77 15.76 -57.32
N ALA A 444 1.18 16.33 -56.28
CA ALA A 444 1.77 17.43 -55.54
C ALA A 444 2.75 16.92 -54.49
N PHE A 445 3.76 17.71 -54.17
CA PHE A 445 4.73 17.42 -53.13
C PHE A 445 4.87 18.65 -52.23
N SER A 446 4.54 18.50 -50.94
CA SER A 446 4.81 19.51 -49.92
C SER A 446 6.07 19.09 -49.13
N LYS A 447 5.97 18.88 -47.83
CA LYS A 447 7.04 18.22 -47.04
C LYS A 447 7.11 16.72 -47.34
N VAL A 448 6.01 16.12 -47.80
CA VAL A 448 5.91 14.71 -48.20
C VAL A 448 5.13 14.58 -49.53
N PRO A 449 5.29 13.48 -50.28
CA PRO A 449 4.56 13.29 -51.54
C PRO A 449 3.07 13.10 -51.29
N GLY A 450 2.25 13.84 -52.03
CA GLY A 450 0.80 13.70 -52.09
C GLY A 450 0.34 12.60 -53.05
N GLU A 451 -0.98 12.49 -53.19
CA GLU A 451 -1.61 11.45 -54.02
C GLU A 451 -1.48 11.73 -55.53
N TRP A 452 -1.41 10.66 -56.34
CA TRP A 452 -1.34 10.74 -57.79
C TRP A 452 -2.70 11.04 -58.43
N SER A 453 -2.70 11.88 -59.46
CA SER A 453 -3.85 12.07 -60.33
C SER A 453 -4.14 10.82 -61.18
N LYS A 454 -5.34 10.77 -61.76
CA LYS A 454 -5.63 9.82 -62.85
C LYS A 454 -4.74 10.11 -64.07
N PHE A 455 -4.51 9.08 -64.90
CA PHE A 455 -3.71 9.20 -66.12
C PHE A 455 -4.45 9.99 -67.22
N VAL A 456 -3.70 10.78 -68.00
CA VAL A 456 -4.15 11.48 -69.20
C VAL A 456 -3.19 11.24 -70.37
N GLN A 457 -3.67 11.25 -71.61
CA GLN A 457 -2.87 10.85 -72.78
C GLN A 457 -2.69 11.98 -73.80
N ALA A 458 -1.54 12.00 -74.48
CA ALA A 458 -1.26 12.90 -75.61
C ALA A 458 -0.23 12.31 -76.59
N THR A 459 -0.31 12.71 -77.87
CA THR A 459 0.56 12.20 -78.95
C THR A 459 1.47 13.31 -79.49
N THR A 460 2.78 13.11 -79.49
CA THR A 460 3.77 14.07 -80.05
C THR A 460 3.56 14.33 -81.55
N LYS A 461 3.97 15.51 -82.05
CA LYS A 461 3.84 15.86 -83.48
C LYS A 461 4.87 15.08 -84.33
N GLY A 462 4.80 15.13 -85.67
CA GLY A 462 5.73 14.41 -86.57
C GLY A 462 6.66 15.32 -87.39
N ASP A 463 7.86 14.81 -87.74
CA ASP A 463 8.93 15.51 -88.48
C ASP A 463 8.60 15.60 -89.99
N GLY A 464 8.44 16.82 -90.52
CA GLY A 464 8.25 17.07 -91.96
C GLY A 464 9.57 17.12 -92.73
N LEU A 465 9.67 16.38 -93.84
CA LEU A 465 10.80 16.36 -94.78
C LEU A 465 10.83 17.63 -95.67
N GLN A 466 12.00 18.26 -95.88
CA GLN A 466 12.59 18.52 -97.21
C GLN A 466 14.01 19.18 -97.18
N SER A 467 14.97 18.46 -97.78
CA SER A 467 16.14 18.84 -98.61
C SER A 467 16.90 20.17 -98.39
N LEU A 468 18.22 20.09 -98.13
CA LEU A 468 19.28 20.37 -99.12
C LEU A 468 20.70 20.16 -98.53
N THR A 469 21.58 19.69 -99.42
CA THR A 469 22.96 19.19 -99.29
C THR A 469 24.01 20.11 -98.64
N PRO A 470 25.14 19.54 -98.15
CA PRO A 470 26.43 20.15 -98.44
C PRO A 470 27.56 19.16 -98.80
N THR A 471 28.50 19.65 -99.60
CA THR A 471 29.66 18.94 -100.14
C THR A 471 30.92 19.17 -99.30
N THR A 472 31.62 18.07 -99.01
CA THR A 472 33.08 17.86 -98.95
C THR A 472 34.02 18.51 -97.90
N GLN A 473 34.80 17.61 -97.30
CA GLN A 473 36.24 17.65 -96.92
C GLN A 473 36.68 18.23 -95.56
N GLY A 474 37.30 17.34 -94.75
CA GLY A 474 38.74 17.49 -94.45
C GLY A 474 39.22 17.68 -93.00
N VAL A 475 39.56 16.55 -92.34
CA VAL A 475 40.76 16.27 -91.49
C VAL A 475 40.98 16.97 -90.12
N ALA A 476 41.50 16.12 -89.21
CA ALA A 476 41.85 16.25 -87.79
C ALA A 476 42.96 17.25 -87.39
N GLY A 477 43.01 17.59 -86.09
CA GLY A 477 44.25 18.06 -85.42
C GLY A 477 44.15 18.87 -84.10
N ARG A 478 44.09 18.16 -82.96
CA ARG A 478 44.65 18.37 -81.58
C ARG A 478 45.00 19.73 -80.88
N SER A 479 44.89 19.63 -79.53
CA SER A 479 45.60 20.25 -78.35
C SER A 479 45.38 21.73 -78.02
N VAL A 480 44.82 22.15 -76.86
CA VAL A 480 45.12 22.02 -75.40
C VAL A 480 46.11 23.09 -74.86
N GLY A 481 45.58 23.92 -73.95
CA GLY A 481 46.20 24.92 -73.05
C GLY A 481 45.12 25.97 -72.72
N ASP A 482 44.54 26.11 -71.52
CA ASP A 482 45.18 26.45 -70.25
C ASP A 482 44.42 25.86 -69.04
N ASN A 483 45.16 25.29 -68.08
CA ASN A 483 44.60 24.62 -66.90
C ASN A 483 45.40 24.92 -65.60
N TYR A 484 45.77 26.20 -65.36
CA TYR A 484 46.47 26.62 -64.14
C TYR A 484 45.74 27.67 -63.28
N GLN A 485 44.67 28.29 -63.78
CA GLN A 485 43.86 29.24 -63.00
C GLN A 485 42.71 28.60 -62.21
N LEU A 486 42.23 27.40 -62.61
CA LEU A 486 41.07 26.77 -61.97
C LEU A 486 41.45 25.99 -60.69
N MET A 487 42.66 25.42 -60.63
CA MET A 487 43.09 24.57 -59.50
C MET A 487 43.35 25.36 -58.20
N VAL A 488 43.80 26.62 -58.29
CA VAL A 488 44.09 27.45 -57.09
C VAL A 488 42.79 27.99 -56.46
N ALA A 489 41.72 28.18 -57.24
CA ALA A 489 40.43 28.67 -56.74
C ALA A 489 39.61 27.61 -55.99
N VAL A 490 39.75 26.32 -56.35
CA VAL A 490 38.99 25.22 -55.73
C VAL A 490 39.58 24.81 -54.38
N VAL A 491 40.90 24.85 -54.20
CA VAL A 491 41.53 24.47 -52.93
C VAL A 491 41.31 25.52 -51.82
N GLY A 492 41.18 26.81 -52.19
CA GLY A 492 40.87 27.88 -51.25
C GLY A 492 39.42 27.89 -50.74
N SER A 493 38.45 27.46 -51.56
CA SER A 493 37.03 27.47 -51.17
C SER A 493 36.64 26.27 -50.30
N VAL A 494 37.25 25.10 -50.53
CA VAL A 494 37.01 23.89 -49.73
C VAL A 494 37.61 24.01 -48.33
N THR A 495 38.77 24.65 -48.19
CA THR A 495 39.40 24.85 -46.88
C THR A 495 38.63 25.84 -46.00
N VAL A 496 38.13 26.94 -46.58
CA VAL A 496 37.31 27.94 -45.85
C VAL A 496 35.92 27.38 -45.46
N THR A 497 35.31 26.55 -46.31
CA THR A 497 34.02 25.92 -45.99
C THR A 497 34.16 24.83 -44.95
N CYS A 498 35.22 24.01 -44.99
CA CYS A 498 35.48 23.03 -43.93
C CYS A 498 35.76 23.68 -42.58
N VAL A 499 36.51 24.78 -42.52
CA VAL A 499 36.81 25.49 -41.27
C VAL A 499 35.57 26.19 -40.69
N THR A 500 34.70 26.77 -41.53
CA THR A 500 33.45 27.40 -41.07
C THR A 500 32.44 26.37 -40.57
N ILE A 501 32.34 25.20 -41.18
CA ILE A 501 31.51 24.10 -40.69
C ILE A 501 32.05 23.55 -39.37
N LEU A 502 33.38 23.40 -39.22
CA LEU A 502 34.00 22.95 -37.97
C LEU A 502 33.79 23.93 -36.81
N LEU A 503 33.89 25.24 -37.09
CA LEU A 503 33.61 26.29 -36.09
C LEU A 503 32.13 26.35 -35.72
N ALA A 504 31.21 26.15 -36.68
CA ALA A 504 29.78 26.09 -36.41
C ALA A 504 29.38 24.85 -35.58
N LEU A 505 30.01 23.70 -35.84
CA LEU A 505 29.81 22.48 -35.05
C LEU A 505 30.41 22.61 -33.65
N LEU A 506 31.56 23.26 -33.50
CA LEU A 506 32.13 23.58 -32.19
C LEU A 506 31.26 24.58 -31.43
N ALA A 507 30.73 25.62 -32.08
CA ALA A 507 29.80 26.57 -31.47
C ALA A 507 28.49 25.88 -31.04
N LEU A 508 27.93 25.00 -31.86
CA LEU A 508 26.75 24.19 -31.51
C LEU A 508 27.05 23.24 -30.34
N PHE A 509 28.25 22.63 -30.32
CA PHE A 509 28.68 21.78 -29.21
C PHE A 509 28.85 22.59 -27.91
N PHE A 510 29.46 23.78 -27.97
CA PHE A 510 29.58 24.68 -26.81
C PHE A 510 28.21 25.19 -26.36
N ILE A 511 27.30 25.59 -27.25
CA ILE A 511 25.94 26.03 -26.94
C ILE A 511 25.14 24.91 -26.27
N ARG A 512 25.19 23.68 -26.80
CA ARG A 512 24.56 22.49 -26.19
C ARG A 512 25.17 22.17 -24.83
N LYS A 513 26.49 22.30 -24.68
CA LYS A 513 27.21 22.12 -23.40
C LYS A 513 26.83 23.21 -22.38
N THR A 514 26.64 24.47 -22.77
CA THR A 514 26.15 25.55 -21.87
C THR A 514 24.67 25.44 -21.53
N LEU A 515 23.80 24.99 -22.46
CA LEU A 515 22.37 24.79 -22.17
C LEU A 515 22.12 23.54 -21.31
N LEU A 516 22.93 22.47 -21.49
CA LEU A 516 22.93 21.31 -20.60
C LEU A 516 23.55 21.66 -19.24
N ASN A 517 24.64 22.43 -19.17
CA ASN A 517 25.23 22.84 -17.90
C ASN A 517 24.37 23.85 -17.12
N ARG A 518 23.56 24.68 -17.80
CA ARG A 518 22.63 25.63 -17.17
C ARG A 518 21.37 24.97 -16.59
N ARG A 519 21.11 23.69 -16.91
CA ARG A 519 20.10 22.83 -16.26
C ARG A 519 20.68 21.90 -15.18
N ARG A 520 22.00 21.91 -14.97
CA ARG A 520 22.74 20.98 -14.08
C ARG A 520 23.19 21.59 -12.76
N THR A 521 22.72 22.77 -12.42
CA THR A 521 23.00 23.42 -11.14
C THR A 521 21.68 23.84 -10.52
N PHE A 522 21.00 22.88 -9.90
CA PHE A 522 20.03 23.18 -8.86
C PHE A 522 20.72 22.88 -7.53
N THR A 523 21.42 23.87 -7.00
CA THR A 523 21.98 23.82 -5.67
C THR A 523 20.85 23.60 -4.68
N TYR A 524 20.89 22.45 -4.01
CA TYR A 524 20.00 22.06 -2.92
C TYR A 524 19.99 23.13 -1.83
N GLN A 525 18.84 23.79 -1.66
CA GLN A 525 18.47 24.45 -0.42
C GLN A 525 17.37 23.61 0.22
N SER A 526 17.62 23.06 1.40
CA SER A 526 16.63 22.33 2.21
C SER A 526 15.36 23.19 2.38
N GLY A 527 14.33 22.84 1.61
CA GLY A 527 13.01 23.42 1.70
C GLY A 527 12.35 23.01 3.01
N SER A 528 12.30 23.97 3.93
CA SER A 528 11.58 23.98 5.19
C SER A 528 10.08 23.67 5.02
N GLY A 529 9.68 22.41 5.21
CA GLY A 529 8.34 22.07 5.68
C GLY A 529 8.27 22.22 7.20
N GLU A 530 7.23 22.86 7.72
CA GLU A 530 6.93 22.88 9.15
C GLU A 530 6.17 21.60 9.52
N GLU A 531 6.73 20.76 10.42
CA GLU A 531 6.10 19.50 10.84
C GLU A 531 6.11 19.34 12.36
N THR A 532 4.97 18.85 12.87
CA THR A 532 4.64 18.65 14.28
C THR A 532 4.91 17.21 14.70
N ILE A 533 5.72 17.02 15.74
CA ILE A 533 6.07 15.71 16.30
C ILE A 533 5.03 15.32 17.38
N LEU A 534 4.44 14.14 17.28
CA LEU A 534 3.61 13.51 18.31
C LEU A 534 4.50 12.57 19.14
N GLN A 535 4.67 12.86 20.43
CA GLN A 535 5.45 12.04 21.35
C GLN A 535 4.52 11.35 22.36
N PHE A 536 4.67 10.03 22.52
CA PHE A 536 3.85 9.22 23.44
C PHE A 536 4.61 9.00 24.74
N ASN A 537 4.24 9.72 25.80
CA ASN A 537 4.47 9.25 27.16
C ASN A 537 3.16 8.67 27.67
N SER A 538 3.23 7.46 28.22
CA SER A 538 2.11 6.65 28.69
C SER A 538 1.05 7.50 29.43
N GLY A 539 -0.07 7.80 28.75
CA GLY A 539 -1.30 8.28 29.36
C GLY A 539 -1.78 9.71 29.09
N THR A 540 -1.09 10.61 28.37
CA THR A 540 -1.63 11.96 28.06
C THR A 540 -1.01 12.55 26.78
N LEU A 541 -1.84 13.06 25.85
CA LEU A 541 -1.39 13.83 24.68
C LEU A 541 -0.98 15.25 25.12
N THR A 542 0.31 15.56 25.14
CA THR A 542 0.80 16.95 25.28
C THR A 542 1.54 17.38 24.02
N LEU A 543 1.03 18.42 23.37
CA LEU A 543 1.60 19.02 22.16
C LEU A 543 2.80 19.90 22.55
N THR A 544 4.01 19.34 22.59
CA THR A 544 5.22 20.14 22.87
C THR A 544 5.95 20.53 21.59
N ARG A 545 6.00 21.84 21.32
CA ARG A 545 6.84 22.46 20.29
C ARG A 545 8.31 22.37 20.71
N ARG A 546 9.11 21.48 20.11
CA ARG A 546 10.58 21.53 20.26
C ARG A 546 11.18 22.52 19.26
N PRO A 547 12.20 23.31 19.63
CA PRO A 547 12.96 24.12 18.68
C PRO A 547 13.65 23.22 17.64
N LYS A 548 13.62 23.62 16.37
CA LYS A 548 14.31 22.96 15.25
C LYS A 548 15.81 22.81 15.57
N PRO A 549 16.40 21.60 15.61
CA PRO A 549 17.84 21.48 15.51
C PRO A 549 18.29 22.04 14.15
N THR A 550 19.38 22.82 14.17
CA THR A 550 20.00 23.37 12.97
C THR A 550 20.38 22.24 12.00
N PRO A 551 20.10 22.34 10.68
CA PRO A 551 20.44 21.28 9.75
C PRO A 551 21.95 21.13 9.66
N GLU A 552 22.47 20.03 10.20
CA GLU A 552 23.82 19.58 9.92
C GLU A 552 23.87 19.05 8.48
N PRO A 553 24.92 19.39 7.70
CA PRO A 553 25.05 18.90 6.34
C PRO A 553 25.17 17.36 6.33
N LEU A 554 24.28 16.70 5.58
CA LEU A 554 24.25 15.25 5.43
C LEU A 554 25.60 14.76 4.88
N THR A 555 26.36 14.00 5.68
CA THR A 555 27.65 13.45 5.26
C THR A 555 27.46 12.02 4.78
N TYR A 556 27.78 11.74 3.52
CA TYR A 556 27.70 10.40 2.92
C TYR A 556 29.00 10.03 2.19
N PRO A 557 29.32 8.74 2.01
CA PRO A 557 30.51 8.33 1.26
C PRO A 557 30.38 8.75 -0.20
N ILE A 558 31.25 9.65 -0.65
CA ILE A 558 31.26 10.12 -2.03
C ILE A 558 31.98 9.09 -2.91
N LEU A 559 31.35 8.74 -4.03
CA LEU A 559 31.96 7.93 -5.08
C LEU A 559 32.38 8.82 -6.25
N GLU A 560 33.60 8.63 -6.73
CA GLU A 560 34.06 9.27 -7.96
C GLU A 560 33.39 8.63 -9.17
N TRP A 561 32.98 9.45 -10.13
CA TRP A 561 32.28 8.97 -11.32
C TRP A 561 33.13 8.00 -12.15
N GLU A 562 34.44 8.23 -12.20
CA GLU A 562 35.42 7.40 -12.92
C GLU A 562 35.57 6.00 -12.32
N ASP A 563 35.21 5.82 -11.05
CA ASP A 563 35.30 4.56 -10.33
C ASP A 563 34.05 3.69 -10.51
N ILE A 564 33.03 4.16 -11.22
CA ILE A 564 31.78 3.44 -11.48
C ILE A 564 31.77 2.94 -12.93
N LYS A 565 31.77 1.62 -13.11
CA LYS A 565 31.58 0.97 -14.41
C LYS A 565 30.21 0.32 -14.49
N PHE A 566 29.28 0.94 -15.22
CA PHE A 566 27.93 0.42 -15.44
C PHE A 566 27.94 -0.87 -16.29
N GLU A 567 27.05 -1.78 -15.94
CA GLU A 567 26.74 -3.04 -16.64
C GLU A 567 25.27 -3.02 -17.07
N ASP A 568 24.55 -4.13 -16.90
CA ASP A 568 23.16 -4.29 -17.34
C ASP A 568 22.16 -3.59 -16.40
N VAL A 569 21.04 -3.15 -16.97
CA VAL A 569 19.87 -2.72 -16.20
C VAL A 569 19.24 -3.96 -15.57
N ILE A 570 19.13 -3.98 -14.24
CA ILE A 570 18.65 -5.13 -13.47
C ILE A 570 17.25 -4.93 -12.89
N GLY A 571 16.73 -3.71 -12.94
CA GLY A 571 15.36 -3.42 -12.56
C GLY A 571 14.93 -2.04 -13.06
N GLU A 572 13.71 -1.95 -13.57
CA GLU A 572 13.05 -0.68 -13.87
C GLU A 572 11.73 -0.62 -13.12
N GLY A 573 11.57 0.43 -12.30
CA GLY A 573 10.34 0.70 -11.57
C GLY A 573 9.68 1.99 -12.03
N ASN A 574 8.59 2.34 -11.33
CA ASN A 574 7.92 3.62 -11.52
C ASN A 574 8.81 4.81 -11.12
N PHE A 575 9.67 4.64 -10.11
CA PHE A 575 10.47 5.72 -9.53
C PHE A 575 11.83 5.91 -10.21
N GLY A 576 12.37 4.88 -10.85
CA GLY A 576 13.74 4.94 -11.35
C GLY A 576 14.18 3.67 -12.06
N GLN A 577 15.46 3.61 -12.39
CA GLN A 577 16.14 2.43 -12.89
C GLN A 577 17.26 2.02 -11.94
N VAL A 578 17.47 0.72 -11.83
CA VAL A 578 18.55 0.10 -11.07
C VAL A 578 19.47 -0.59 -12.06
N ILE A 579 20.74 -0.19 -12.06
CA ILE A 579 21.76 -0.69 -12.98
C ILE A 579 22.81 -1.43 -12.16
N LYS A 580 23.19 -2.63 -12.58
CA LYS A 580 24.34 -3.31 -11.99
C LYS A 580 25.61 -2.55 -12.39
N ALA A 581 26.54 -2.39 -11.46
CA ALA A 581 27.80 -1.73 -11.74
C ALA A 581 28.95 -2.40 -10.99
N MET A 582 30.16 -2.22 -11.51
CA MET A 582 31.40 -2.53 -10.82
C MET A 582 31.99 -1.22 -10.28
N ILE A 583 32.13 -1.13 -8.95
CA ILE A 583 32.68 0.05 -8.28
C ILE A 583 34.10 -0.24 -7.81
N LYS A 584 35.00 0.71 -8.03
CA LYS A 584 36.34 0.70 -7.46
C LYS A 584 36.36 1.60 -6.22
N LYS A 585 36.41 1.01 -5.03
CA LYS A 585 36.48 1.75 -3.76
C LYS A 585 37.69 1.29 -2.97
N ASP A 586 38.51 2.23 -2.51
CA ASP A 586 39.72 1.95 -1.72
C ASP A 586 40.68 0.93 -2.39
N GLY A 587 40.72 0.93 -3.73
CA GLY A 587 41.53 0.00 -4.53
C GLY A 587 40.89 -1.37 -4.80
N ASN A 588 39.78 -1.71 -4.13
CA ASN A 588 39.05 -2.95 -4.32
C ASN A 588 37.91 -2.78 -5.33
N LYS A 589 37.70 -3.79 -6.18
CA LYS A 589 36.55 -3.86 -7.09
C LYS A 589 35.43 -4.65 -6.44
N MET A 590 34.22 -4.11 -6.45
CA MET A 590 33.03 -4.77 -5.92
C MET A 590 31.81 -4.55 -6.80
N SER A 591 30.92 -5.54 -6.83
CA SER A 591 29.62 -5.42 -7.48
C SER A 591 28.69 -4.53 -6.65
N ALA A 592 27.96 -3.65 -7.33
CA ALA A 592 26.99 -2.75 -6.72
C ALA A 592 25.73 -2.64 -7.59
N ALA A 593 24.63 -2.26 -6.97
CA ALA A 593 23.44 -1.80 -7.67
C ALA A 593 23.38 -0.27 -7.58
N ILE A 594 23.31 0.40 -8.72
CA ILE A 594 23.18 1.85 -8.81
C ILE A 594 21.70 2.17 -9.03
N LYS A 595 21.07 2.80 -8.05
CA LYS A 595 19.72 3.35 -8.17
C LYS A 595 19.83 4.79 -8.71
N MET A 596 18.99 5.13 -9.67
CA MET A 596 18.87 6.48 -10.22
C MET A 596 17.44 6.75 -10.69
N LEU A 597 17.02 8.01 -10.67
CA LEU A 597 15.71 8.44 -11.15
C LEU A 597 15.66 8.49 -12.70
N LYS A 598 14.47 8.29 -13.27
CA LYS A 598 14.22 8.48 -14.71
C LYS A 598 14.20 9.97 -15.07
N GLU A 599 14.39 10.31 -16.34
CA GLU A 599 14.47 11.71 -16.82
C GLU A 599 13.24 12.58 -16.52
N PHE A 600 12.09 11.97 -16.21
CA PHE A 600 10.80 12.65 -15.95
C PHE A 600 10.27 12.43 -14.52
N ALA A 601 11.13 12.15 -13.55
CA ALA A 601 10.73 11.98 -12.14
C ALA A 601 10.11 13.27 -11.56
N SER A 602 9.08 13.13 -10.72
CA SER A 602 8.41 14.26 -10.08
C SER A 602 9.22 14.82 -8.91
N GLU A 603 8.91 16.04 -8.47
CA GLU A 603 9.56 16.62 -7.27
C GLU A 603 9.37 15.76 -6.00
N ASN A 604 8.25 15.03 -5.90
CA ASN A 604 8.04 14.08 -4.81
C ASN A 604 9.00 12.89 -4.91
N ASP A 605 9.19 12.34 -6.11
CA ASP A 605 10.11 11.22 -6.34
C ASP A 605 11.56 11.62 -6.04
N HIS A 606 11.93 12.86 -6.38
CA HIS A 606 13.23 13.43 -6.01
C HIS A 606 13.41 13.55 -4.49
N ARG A 607 12.37 13.96 -3.75
CA ARG A 607 12.40 14.04 -2.27
C ARG A 607 12.48 12.67 -1.62
N ASP A 608 11.67 11.71 -2.06
CA ASP A 608 11.68 10.35 -1.53
C ASP A 608 13.02 9.64 -1.82
N PHE A 609 13.60 9.86 -3.00
CA PHE A 609 14.91 9.32 -3.37
C PHE A 609 16.08 9.95 -2.58
N ALA A 610 16.03 11.25 -2.32
CA ALA A 610 16.99 11.90 -1.43
C ALA A 610 16.83 11.44 0.03
N GLY A 611 15.58 11.25 0.47
CA GLY A 611 15.27 10.69 1.79
C GLY A 611 15.82 9.27 1.97
N GLU A 612 15.77 8.44 0.92
CA GLU A 612 16.38 7.10 0.94
C GLU A 612 17.89 7.14 1.22
N LEU A 613 18.64 8.07 0.59
CA LEU A 613 20.05 8.27 0.88
C LEU A 613 20.29 8.66 2.34
N GLU A 614 19.49 9.60 2.86
CA GLU A 614 19.58 10.06 4.24
C GLU A 614 19.31 8.92 5.25
N VAL A 615 18.28 8.10 5.01
CA VAL A 615 17.95 6.95 5.85
C VAL A 615 19.10 5.96 5.85
N LEU A 616 19.59 5.56 4.67
CA LEU A 616 20.69 4.59 4.55
C LEU A 616 21.99 5.08 5.23
N CYS A 617 22.27 6.39 5.18
CA CYS A 617 23.42 6.97 5.90
C CYS A 617 23.26 6.86 7.42
N LYS A 618 22.08 7.19 7.95
CA LYS A 618 21.81 7.17 9.39
C LYS A 618 21.74 5.75 9.96
N LEU A 619 21.25 4.79 9.18
CA LEU A 619 21.18 3.38 9.59
C LEU A 619 22.57 2.74 9.67
N GLY A 620 23.52 3.16 8.84
CA GLY A 620 24.84 2.54 8.79
C GLY A 620 24.78 1.10 8.28
N GLN A 621 25.74 0.27 8.70
CA GLN A 621 25.85 -1.10 8.21
C GLN A 621 25.09 -2.09 9.10
N HIS A 622 24.29 -2.95 8.48
CA HIS A 622 23.61 -4.06 9.15
C HIS A 622 23.49 -5.27 8.20
N PRO A 623 23.66 -6.53 8.66
CA PRO A 623 23.63 -7.71 7.79
C PRO A 623 22.31 -7.90 7.05
N ASN A 624 21.17 -7.59 7.69
CA ASN A 624 19.83 -7.75 7.15
C ASN A 624 19.18 -6.45 6.64
N ILE A 625 19.99 -5.42 6.36
CA ILE A 625 19.55 -4.20 5.68
C ILE A 625 20.47 -4.01 4.48
N ILE A 626 19.92 -3.54 3.36
CA ILE A 626 20.75 -3.25 2.19
C ILE A 626 21.69 -2.08 2.49
N ASN A 627 22.99 -2.29 2.31
CA ASN A 627 23.99 -1.33 2.75
C ASN A 627 24.31 -0.30 1.66
N LEU A 628 24.49 0.96 2.08
CA LEU A 628 25.01 2.01 1.23
C LEU A 628 26.52 1.83 1.01
N ILE A 629 26.94 1.76 -0.25
CA ILE A 629 28.35 1.79 -0.64
C ILE A 629 28.82 3.24 -0.74
N GLY A 630 28.00 4.10 -1.34
CA GLY A 630 28.21 5.53 -1.45
C GLY A 630 27.23 6.18 -2.43
N ALA A 631 27.39 7.47 -2.67
CA ALA A 631 26.61 8.19 -3.67
C ALA A 631 27.51 9.10 -4.51
N CYS A 632 27.12 9.29 -5.76
CA CYS A 632 27.79 10.19 -6.70
C CYS A 632 26.75 11.15 -7.25
N GLU A 633 27.09 12.44 -7.33
CA GLU A 633 26.34 13.38 -8.16
C GLU A 633 27.14 13.60 -9.43
N ASN A 634 26.59 13.22 -10.57
CA ASN A 634 27.20 13.49 -11.85
C ASN A 634 26.18 14.16 -12.73
N ARG A 635 26.59 15.27 -13.38
CA ARG A 635 25.77 15.87 -14.43
C ARG A 635 24.35 16.24 -13.95
N GLY A 636 24.21 16.66 -12.69
CA GLY A 636 22.94 17.06 -12.07
C GLY A 636 22.00 15.90 -11.72
N TYR A 637 22.49 14.65 -11.79
CA TYR A 637 21.74 13.46 -11.37
C TYR A 637 22.43 12.82 -10.17
N LEU A 638 21.62 12.43 -9.18
CA LEU A 638 22.05 11.67 -8.02
C LEU A 638 22.05 10.17 -8.35
N TYR A 639 23.15 9.50 -8.02
CA TYR A 639 23.33 8.05 -8.15
C TYR A 639 23.60 7.48 -6.76
N ILE A 640 22.76 6.56 -6.29
CA ILE A 640 22.94 5.89 -5.00
C ILE A 640 23.46 4.48 -5.29
N ALA A 641 24.67 4.19 -4.83
CA ALA A 641 25.27 2.88 -4.92
C ALA A 641 25.00 2.07 -3.66
N ILE A 642 24.28 0.98 -3.80
CA ILE A 642 23.97 0.03 -2.73
C ILE A 642 24.60 -1.34 -3.03
N GLU A 643 24.71 -2.15 -1.98
CA GLU A 643 25.13 -3.55 -2.08
C GLU A 643 24.31 -4.30 -3.15
N PHE A 644 24.97 -5.11 -3.98
CA PHE A 644 24.31 -5.90 -5.00
C PHE A 644 23.79 -7.22 -4.40
N ALA A 645 22.49 -7.49 -4.57
CA ALA A 645 21.86 -8.74 -4.16
C ALA A 645 21.66 -9.67 -5.38
N PRO A 646 22.44 -10.76 -5.51
CA PRO A 646 22.49 -11.54 -6.74
C PRO A 646 21.21 -12.32 -7.06
N TYR A 647 20.36 -12.60 -6.07
CA TYR A 647 19.14 -13.39 -6.28
C TYR A 647 17.88 -12.53 -6.47
N GLY A 648 18.02 -11.20 -6.49
CA GLY A 648 16.90 -10.26 -6.69
C GLY A 648 16.01 -10.13 -5.45
N ASN A 649 14.74 -9.75 -5.68
CA ASN A 649 13.77 -9.60 -4.58
C ASN A 649 13.20 -10.95 -4.13
N LEU A 650 12.80 -11.01 -2.86
CA LEU A 650 12.32 -12.22 -2.19
C LEU A 650 11.00 -12.73 -2.79
N LEU A 651 10.10 -11.85 -3.23
CA LEU A 651 8.82 -12.25 -3.85
C LEU A 651 9.06 -13.10 -5.11
N ASP A 652 9.87 -12.61 -6.04
CA ASP A 652 10.22 -13.33 -7.26
C ASP A 652 11.00 -14.61 -6.95
N PHE A 653 11.89 -14.56 -5.95
CA PHE A 653 12.66 -15.72 -5.53
C PHE A 653 11.76 -16.84 -4.97
N LEU A 654 10.75 -16.49 -4.15
CA LEU A 654 9.75 -17.42 -3.64
C LEU A 654 8.91 -18.02 -4.76
N ARG A 655 8.47 -17.21 -5.73
CA ARG A 655 7.69 -17.69 -6.89
C ARG A 655 8.48 -18.63 -7.78
N LYS A 656 9.75 -18.31 -8.06
CA LYS A 656 10.67 -19.20 -8.80
C LYS A 656 10.92 -20.53 -8.09
N SER A 657 10.69 -20.59 -6.77
CA SER A 657 10.80 -21.85 -6.02
C SER A 657 9.61 -22.79 -6.18
N ARG A 658 8.49 -22.34 -6.77
CA ARG A 658 7.26 -23.14 -6.97
C ARG A 658 7.47 -24.23 -8.03
N VAL A 659 8.16 -25.28 -7.63
CA VAL A 659 8.66 -26.29 -8.58
C VAL A 659 7.55 -27.09 -9.25
N LEU A 660 6.35 -27.19 -8.65
CA LEU A 660 5.21 -27.82 -9.33
C LEU A 660 4.71 -27.01 -10.54
N GLU A 661 4.95 -25.69 -10.57
CA GLU A 661 4.65 -24.82 -11.72
C GLU A 661 5.83 -24.76 -12.70
N THR A 662 7.07 -24.65 -12.20
CA THR A 662 8.26 -24.44 -13.05
C THR A 662 8.87 -25.74 -13.60
N ASP A 663 8.83 -26.84 -12.84
CA ASP A 663 9.32 -28.17 -13.24
C ASP A 663 8.46 -29.29 -12.59
N PRO A 664 7.27 -29.58 -13.16
CA PRO A 664 6.36 -30.57 -12.60
C PRO A 664 6.92 -31.99 -12.54
N ALA A 665 7.92 -32.32 -13.37
CA ALA A 665 8.54 -33.64 -13.39
C ALA A 665 9.42 -33.82 -12.16
N PHE A 666 10.30 -32.85 -11.89
CA PHE A 666 11.12 -32.83 -10.68
C PHE A 666 10.26 -32.83 -9.41
N ALA A 667 9.20 -32.01 -9.39
CA ALA A 667 8.27 -31.90 -8.26
C ALA A 667 7.65 -33.26 -7.88
N LYS A 668 7.16 -34.01 -8.87
CA LYS A 668 6.54 -35.33 -8.67
C LYS A 668 7.56 -36.40 -8.29
N GLU A 669 8.75 -36.38 -8.90
CA GLU A 669 9.83 -37.32 -8.59
C GLU A 669 10.32 -37.17 -7.15
N HIS A 670 10.51 -35.93 -6.69
CA HIS A 670 11.04 -35.62 -5.36
C HIS A 670 9.94 -35.40 -4.30
N GLY A 671 8.66 -35.47 -4.70
CA GLY A 671 7.51 -35.29 -3.81
C GLY A 671 7.44 -33.92 -3.13
N THR A 672 7.99 -32.87 -3.76
CA THR A 672 8.11 -31.52 -3.16
C THR A 672 7.41 -30.45 -4.00
N ALA A 673 6.77 -29.52 -3.30
CA ALA A 673 6.16 -28.32 -3.86
C ALA A 673 7.14 -27.14 -3.94
N SER A 674 8.36 -27.24 -3.40
CA SER A 674 9.33 -26.16 -3.54
C SER A 674 10.77 -26.66 -3.56
N THR A 675 11.64 -25.88 -4.19
CA THR A 675 13.11 -26.02 -4.05
C THR A 675 13.62 -25.45 -2.71
N LEU A 676 12.81 -24.67 -1.99
CA LEU A 676 13.15 -24.11 -0.68
C LEU A 676 12.67 -25.00 0.45
N THR A 677 13.51 -25.14 1.47
CA THR A 677 13.20 -25.89 2.69
C THR A 677 12.46 -25.01 3.71
N SER A 678 11.74 -25.64 4.64
CA SER A 678 11.12 -24.94 5.78
C SER A 678 12.13 -24.09 6.56
N GLN A 679 13.38 -24.56 6.69
CA GLN A 679 14.41 -23.85 7.44
C GLN A 679 14.87 -22.58 6.71
N GLN A 680 14.99 -22.62 5.38
CA GLN A 680 15.33 -21.44 4.58
C GLN A 680 14.21 -20.40 4.61
N LEU A 681 12.94 -20.83 4.52
CA LEU A 681 11.79 -19.92 4.64
C LEU A 681 11.74 -19.23 6.01
N LEU A 682 11.95 -19.99 7.09
CA LEU A 682 12.05 -19.40 8.42
C LEU A 682 13.28 -18.49 8.57
N GLN A 683 14.43 -18.83 7.98
CA GLN A 683 15.62 -17.96 8.01
C GLN A 683 15.32 -16.60 7.36
N PHE A 684 14.61 -16.55 6.23
CA PHE A 684 14.21 -15.28 5.63
C PHE A 684 13.35 -14.44 6.59
N ALA A 685 12.42 -15.07 7.32
CA ALA A 685 11.61 -14.39 8.32
C ALA A 685 12.46 -13.89 9.51
N VAL A 686 13.42 -14.70 9.99
CA VAL A 686 14.37 -14.33 11.06
C VAL A 686 15.21 -13.13 10.63
N ASP A 687 15.76 -13.16 9.43
CA ASP A 687 16.58 -12.09 8.86
C ASP A 687 15.81 -10.77 8.79
N VAL A 688 14.59 -10.80 8.22
CA VAL A 688 13.74 -9.61 8.12
C VAL A 688 13.32 -9.11 9.52
N ALA A 689 12.95 -9.99 10.44
CA ALA A 689 12.61 -9.58 11.81
C ALA A 689 13.81 -8.93 12.53
N THR A 690 15.02 -9.42 12.30
CA THR A 690 16.26 -8.89 12.87
C THR A 690 16.61 -7.53 12.29
N GLY A 691 16.46 -7.34 10.97
CA GLY A 691 16.62 -6.04 10.34
C GLY A 691 15.58 -5.01 10.81
N MET A 692 14.32 -5.43 10.95
CA MET A 692 13.24 -4.54 11.44
C MET A 692 13.37 -4.19 12.93
N HIS A 693 13.92 -5.10 13.75
CA HIS A 693 14.31 -4.78 15.12
C HIS A 693 15.34 -3.65 15.12
N TYR A 694 16.42 -3.79 14.33
CA TYR A 694 17.44 -2.74 14.22
C TYR A 694 16.87 -1.40 13.75
N LEU A 695 16.00 -1.40 12.73
CA LEU A 695 15.29 -0.20 12.26
C LEU A 695 14.46 0.45 13.38
N SER A 696 13.67 -0.35 14.09
CA SER A 696 12.83 0.11 15.20
C SER A 696 13.65 0.71 16.34
N ASP A 697 14.79 0.09 16.70
CA ASP A 697 15.69 0.61 17.74
C ASP A 697 16.30 1.96 17.36
N LYS A 698 16.58 2.14 16.06
CA LYS A 698 17.04 3.40 15.48
C LYS A 698 15.90 4.41 15.25
N GLN A 699 14.67 4.12 15.69
CA GLN A 699 13.49 4.98 15.54
C GLN A 699 13.12 5.27 14.08
N PHE A 700 13.32 4.30 13.19
CA PHE A 700 12.86 4.37 11.81
C PHE A 700 11.60 3.52 11.60
N ILE A 701 10.65 4.07 10.85
CA ILE A 701 9.47 3.36 10.36
C ILE A 701 9.65 3.09 8.87
N HIS A 702 9.53 1.84 8.45
CA HIS A 702 9.72 1.41 7.08
C HIS A 702 8.58 1.87 6.16
N ARG A 703 7.33 1.66 6.59
CA ARG A 703 6.06 2.06 5.93
C ARG A 703 5.66 1.30 4.67
N ASP A 704 6.59 0.58 4.05
CA ASP A 704 6.31 -0.28 2.88
C ASP A 704 7.02 -1.64 2.97
N LEU A 705 6.90 -2.31 4.13
CA LEU A 705 7.53 -3.61 4.31
C LEU A 705 6.72 -4.71 3.59
N ALA A 706 7.31 -5.35 2.59
CA ALA A 706 6.71 -6.40 1.78
C ALA A 706 7.79 -7.28 1.15
N ALA A 707 7.47 -8.51 0.72
CA ALA A 707 8.46 -9.41 0.11
C ALA A 707 9.13 -8.84 -1.15
N ARG A 708 8.44 -7.97 -1.91
CA ARG A 708 9.02 -7.23 -3.06
C ARG A 708 10.14 -6.26 -2.67
N ASN A 709 10.13 -5.78 -1.42
CA ASN A 709 11.09 -4.82 -0.87
C ASN A 709 12.14 -5.51 0.03
N VAL A 710 12.24 -6.83 -0.04
CA VAL A 710 13.32 -7.61 0.59
C VAL A 710 14.16 -8.20 -0.52
N LEU A 711 15.47 -8.02 -0.45
CA LEU A 711 16.45 -8.57 -1.39
C LEU A 711 17.13 -9.81 -0.82
N VAL A 712 17.47 -10.75 -1.69
CA VAL A 712 18.18 -11.99 -1.32
C VAL A 712 19.64 -11.88 -1.75
N GLY A 713 20.50 -11.69 -0.75
CA GLY A 713 21.94 -11.50 -0.90
C GLY A 713 22.73 -12.81 -1.04
N ASP A 714 24.05 -12.69 -1.00
CA ASP A 714 24.94 -13.85 -0.93
C ASP A 714 24.60 -14.74 0.28
N ASN A 715 24.82 -16.05 0.13
CA ASN A 715 24.46 -17.07 1.13
C ASN A 715 22.98 -17.09 1.54
N LEU A 716 22.09 -16.58 0.69
CA LEU A 716 20.64 -16.50 0.94
C LEU A 716 20.28 -15.62 2.15
N VAL A 717 21.08 -14.62 2.46
CA VAL A 717 20.75 -13.66 3.52
C VAL A 717 19.69 -12.67 3.01
N ALA A 718 18.56 -12.56 3.71
CA ALA A 718 17.54 -11.58 3.38
C ALA A 718 17.90 -10.18 3.93
N LYS A 719 17.73 -9.17 3.08
CA LYS A 719 18.10 -7.77 3.33
C LYS A 719 16.93 -6.87 3.01
N ILE A 720 16.48 -6.09 3.99
CA ILE A 720 15.41 -5.10 3.81
C ILE A 720 15.94 -3.96 2.92
N ALA A 721 15.12 -3.55 1.94
CA ALA A 721 15.45 -2.55 0.96
C ALA A 721 14.26 -1.60 0.70
N ASP A 722 14.50 -0.59 -0.14
CA ASP A 722 13.53 0.42 -0.58
C ASP A 722 12.97 1.33 0.53
N PHE A 723 13.81 2.25 1.00
CA PHE A 723 13.50 3.20 2.07
C PHE A 723 12.86 4.50 1.59
N GLY A 724 12.37 4.56 0.34
CA GLY A 724 11.82 5.80 -0.26
C GLY A 724 10.65 6.40 0.54
N LEU A 725 9.87 5.55 1.21
CA LEU A 725 8.76 5.98 2.07
C LEU A 725 9.12 6.05 3.55
N SER A 726 10.33 5.63 3.95
CA SER A 726 10.74 5.52 5.35
C SER A 726 11.05 6.87 5.97
N ARG A 727 10.84 7.00 7.28
CA ARG A 727 11.01 8.25 8.04
C ARG A 727 11.61 7.97 9.43
N GLY A 728 12.42 8.88 9.94
CA GLY A 728 13.08 8.79 11.26
C GLY A 728 12.27 9.45 12.36
N GLU A 729 11.06 8.97 12.60
CA GLU A 729 10.11 9.50 13.59
C GLU A 729 9.36 8.35 14.29
N GLU A 730 8.98 8.52 15.56
CA GLU A 730 8.21 7.51 16.33
C GLU A 730 6.80 7.27 15.76
N VAL A 731 6.16 8.32 15.25
CA VAL A 731 4.82 8.30 14.65
C VAL A 731 4.76 9.29 13.50
N TYR A 732 4.28 8.84 12.33
CA TYR A 732 4.13 9.68 11.13
C TYR A 732 2.68 9.66 10.62
N VAL A 733 2.15 10.84 10.24
CA VAL A 733 0.82 10.99 9.63
C VAL A 733 0.96 11.57 8.23
N LYS A 734 0.61 10.79 7.20
CA LYS A 734 0.73 11.24 5.80
C LYS A 734 -0.37 12.25 5.46
N LYS A 735 0.01 13.46 5.03
CA LYS A 735 -0.93 14.55 4.65
C LYS A 735 -1.29 14.60 3.15
N THR A 736 -0.57 13.88 2.29
CA THR A 736 -0.72 13.92 0.83
C THR A 736 -1.15 12.58 0.25
N MET A 737 -2.08 12.62 -0.72
CA MET A 737 -2.53 11.47 -1.50
C MET A 737 -1.42 10.99 -2.43
N GLY A 738 -1.07 9.72 -2.37
CA GLY A 738 -0.11 9.06 -3.26
C GLY A 738 -0.38 7.56 -3.30
N ARG A 739 0.32 6.81 -4.16
CA ARG A 739 0.19 5.34 -4.21
C ARG A 739 0.53 4.74 -2.83
N LEU A 740 -0.29 3.80 -2.37
CA LEU A 740 -0.21 3.21 -1.04
C LEU A 740 -0.27 1.68 -1.17
N PRO A 741 0.57 0.92 -0.44
CA PRO A 741 0.60 -0.53 -0.50
C PRO A 741 -0.55 -1.13 0.34
N VAL A 742 -1.79 -0.89 -0.05
CA VAL A 742 -3.01 -1.13 0.75
C VAL A 742 -3.04 -2.53 1.38
N ARG A 743 -2.66 -3.58 0.64
CA ARG A 743 -2.70 -4.97 1.12
C ARG A 743 -1.72 -5.28 2.26
N TRP A 744 -0.69 -4.44 2.47
CA TRP A 744 0.28 -4.57 3.56
C TRP A 744 0.05 -3.58 4.70
N MET A 745 -0.89 -2.64 4.55
CA MET A 745 -1.12 -1.58 5.52
C MET A 745 -1.95 -2.07 6.71
N ALA A 746 -1.57 -1.58 7.89
CA ALA A 746 -2.33 -1.81 9.12
C ALA A 746 -3.66 -1.02 9.11
N ILE A 747 -4.64 -1.46 9.92
CA ILE A 747 -5.97 -0.83 10.00
C ILE A 747 -5.86 0.68 10.33
N GLU A 748 -4.98 1.05 11.26
CA GLU A 748 -4.77 2.45 11.61
C GLU A 748 -4.10 3.26 10.48
N SER A 749 -3.27 2.61 9.66
CA SER A 749 -2.66 3.23 8.49
C SER A 749 -3.66 3.43 7.37
N LEU A 750 -4.58 2.47 7.18
CA LEU A 750 -5.68 2.56 6.22
C LEU A 750 -6.64 3.68 6.62
N ASN A 751 -7.16 3.65 7.85
CA ASN A 751 -8.24 4.55 8.27
C ASN A 751 -7.76 5.97 8.60
N TYR A 752 -6.55 6.10 9.15
CA TYR A 752 -6.08 7.36 9.74
C TYR A 752 -4.75 7.82 9.18
N SER A 753 -4.16 7.12 8.20
CA SER A 753 -2.83 7.42 7.67
C SER A 753 -1.74 7.46 8.74
N VAL A 754 -1.91 6.72 9.84
CA VAL A 754 -0.98 6.63 10.97
C VAL A 754 0.02 5.50 10.70
N TYR A 755 1.31 5.82 10.76
CA TYR A 755 2.40 4.88 10.62
C TYR A 755 3.26 4.88 11.88
N THR A 756 3.58 3.68 12.37
CA THR A 756 4.37 3.42 13.58
C THR A 756 5.18 2.14 13.42
N THR A 757 6.09 1.84 14.34
CA THR A 757 6.73 0.52 14.40
C THR A 757 5.72 -0.62 14.53
N LYS A 758 4.54 -0.37 15.13
CA LYS A 758 3.44 -1.35 15.23
C LYS A 758 2.66 -1.53 13.93
N SER A 759 2.62 -0.53 13.05
CA SER A 759 2.08 -0.72 11.70
C SER A 759 3.05 -1.53 10.85
N ASP A 760 4.37 -1.36 11.01
CA ASP A 760 5.35 -2.22 10.34
C ASP A 760 5.28 -3.68 10.83
N VAL A 761 4.95 -3.91 12.10
CA VAL A 761 4.68 -5.28 12.62
C VAL A 761 3.51 -5.93 11.88
N TRP A 762 2.45 -5.17 11.57
CA TRP A 762 1.35 -5.70 10.76
C TRP A 762 1.83 -6.10 9.36
N SER A 763 2.59 -5.22 8.70
CA SER A 763 3.18 -5.48 7.38
C SER A 763 4.12 -6.69 7.40
N PHE A 764 4.88 -6.88 8.49
CA PHE A 764 5.68 -8.08 8.71
C PHE A 764 4.83 -9.35 8.78
N GLY A 765 3.67 -9.31 9.44
CA GLY A 765 2.73 -10.44 9.45
C GLY A 765 2.28 -10.82 8.04
N VAL A 766 2.00 -9.83 7.18
CA VAL A 766 1.66 -10.04 5.76
C VAL A 766 2.84 -10.64 5.00
N LEU A 767 4.05 -10.10 5.19
CA LEU A 767 5.28 -10.63 4.61
C LEU A 767 5.56 -12.08 5.04
N LEU A 768 5.34 -12.42 6.31
CA LEU A 768 5.48 -13.79 6.80
C LEU A 768 4.49 -14.73 6.09
N TRP A 769 3.27 -14.26 5.82
CA TRP A 769 2.29 -15.00 5.02
C TRP A 769 2.75 -15.15 3.56
N GLU A 770 3.36 -14.13 2.95
CA GLU A 770 3.97 -14.23 1.61
C GLU A 770 5.07 -15.29 1.58
N ILE A 771 5.97 -15.32 2.58
CA ILE A 771 7.03 -16.31 2.69
C ILE A 771 6.46 -17.73 2.74
N VAL A 772 5.50 -17.97 3.66
CA VAL A 772 4.92 -19.30 3.87
C VAL A 772 4.09 -19.77 2.68
N SER A 773 3.41 -18.84 1.98
CA SER A 773 2.61 -19.13 0.79
C SER A 773 3.42 -19.21 -0.50
N LEU A 774 4.76 -19.08 -0.42
CA LEU A 774 5.68 -19.00 -1.56
C LEU A 774 5.31 -17.89 -2.55
N GLY A 775 5.04 -16.69 -2.05
CA GLY A 775 4.77 -15.49 -2.85
C GLY A 775 3.35 -15.42 -3.41
N GLY A 776 2.36 -15.93 -2.68
CA GLY A 776 0.95 -15.71 -3.01
C GLY A 776 0.57 -14.24 -2.85
N THR A 777 -0.43 -13.77 -3.60
CA THR A 777 -0.92 -12.39 -3.47
C THR A 777 -1.72 -12.26 -2.16
N PRO A 778 -1.36 -11.36 -1.23
CA PRO A 778 -2.12 -11.16 0.00
C PRO A 778 -3.58 -10.78 -0.30
N TYR A 779 -4.52 -11.47 0.36
CA TYR A 779 -5.96 -11.29 0.12
C TYR A 779 -6.36 -11.47 -1.35
N CYS A 780 -5.79 -12.48 -2.02
CA CYS A 780 -6.06 -12.81 -3.42
C CYS A 780 -7.58 -12.87 -3.71
N GLY A 781 -8.01 -12.21 -4.79
CA GLY A 781 -9.42 -12.16 -5.20
C GLY A 781 -10.29 -11.13 -4.49
N MET A 782 -9.74 -10.37 -3.53
CA MET A 782 -10.42 -9.20 -2.92
C MET A 782 -9.86 -7.90 -3.46
N THR A 783 -10.72 -6.91 -3.65
CA THR A 783 -10.36 -5.53 -4.00
C THR A 783 -9.85 -4.76 -2.77
N CYS A 784 -9.11 -3.68 -3.01
CA CYS A 784 -8.66 -2.79 -1.93
C CYS A 784 -9.83 -2.20 -1.12
N ALA A 785 -10.96 -1.89 -1.76
CA ALA A 785 -12.15 -1.35 -1.09
C ALA A 785 -12.77 -2.36 -0.11
N GLU A 786 -12.85 -3.64 -0.49
CA GLU A 786 -13.34 -4.69 0.41
C GLU A 786 -12.44 -4.88 1.64
N LEU A 787 -11.12 -4.67 1.49
CA LEU A 787 -10.20 -4.74 2.63
C LEU A 787 -10.44 -3.62 3.65
N TYR A 788 -10.73 -2.40 3.19
CA TYR A 788 -11.10 -1.29 4.06
C TYR A 788 -12.33 -1.62 4.92
N GLU A 789 -13.29 -2.35 4.37
CA GLU A 789 -14.51 -2.73 5.09
C GLU A 789 -14.32 -3.95 6.00
N LYS A 790 -13.63 -4.99 5.52
CA LYS A 790 -13.55 -6.29 6.20
C LYS A 790 -12.51 -6.34 7.32
N LEU A 791 -11.35 -5.67 7.16
CA LEU A 791 -10.29 -5.72 8.18
C LEU A 791 -10.74 -5.19 9.55
N PRO A 792 -11.47 -4.06 9.65
CA PRO A 792 -12.04 -3.58 10.92
C PRO A 792 -13.12 -4.49 11.51
N GLN A 793 -13.75 -5.37 10.72
CA GLN A 793 -14.73 -6.35 11.18
C GLN A 793 -14.08 -7.63 11.73
N GLY A 794 -12.75 -7.65 11.85
CA GLY A 794 -11.99 -8.79 12.38
C GLY A 794 -11.58 -9.81 11.31
N TYR A 795 -11.86 -9.57 10.03
CA TYR A 795 -11.41 -10.48 8.96
C TYR A 795 -9.88 -10.51 8.88
N ARG A 796 -9.29 -11.70 8.71
CA ARG A 796 -7.85 -11.92 8.50
C ARG A 796 -7.63 -12.97 7.43
N MET A 797 -6.43 -12.98 6.82
CA MET A 797 -6.08 -14.00 5.82
C MET A 797 -6.14 -15.39 6.44
N GLU A 798 -6.63 -16.35 5.67
CA GLU A 798 -6.70 -17.75 6.09
C GLU A 798 -5.31 -18.36 6.28
N LYS A 799 -5.23 -19.35 7.16
CA LYS A 799 -4.02 -20.13 7.41
C LYS A 799 -3.63 -20.89 6.13
N PRO A 800 -2.41 -20.69 5.57
CA PRO A 800 -1.96 -21.51 4.45
C PRO A 800 -1.94 -22.99 4.81
N LYS A 801 -2.37 -23.87 3.89
CA LYS A 801 -2.47 -25.32 4.14
C LYS A 801 -1.13 -25.96 4.52
N ASN A 802 -0.03 -25.39 4.04
CA ASN A 802 1.33 -25.81 4.32
C ASN A 802 1.92 -25.19 5.60
N CYS A 803 1.16 -24.41 6.37
CA CYS A 803 1.65 -23.69 7.55
C CYS A 803 1.40 -24.46 8.85
N ASP A 804 2.37 -24.46 9.77
CA ASP A 804 2.17 -24.92 11.14
C ASP A 804 1.37 -23.89 11.98
N ASP A 805 0.65 -24.35 13.01
CA ASP A 805 -0.14 -23.46 13.86
C ASP A 805 0.71 -22.41 14.54
N GLU A 806 1.94 -22.74 14.95
CA GLU A 806 2.81 -21.81 15.69
C GLU A 806 3.18 -20.58 14.86
N VAL A 807 3.46 -20.77 13.57
CA VAL A 807 3.78 -19.67 12.64
C VAL A 807 2.54 -18.83 12.34
N TYR A 808 1.39 -19.47 12.16
CA TYR A 808 0.13 -18.76 11.92
C TYR A 808 -0.35 -17.98 13.15
N GLU A 809 -0.15 -18.50 14.37
CA GLU A 809 -0.40 -17.74 15.59
C GLU A 809 0.49 -16.49 15.67
N LEU A 810 1.75 -16.57 15.25
CA LEU A 810 2.62 -15.39 15.15
C LEU A 810 2.07 -14.36 14.13
N MET A 811 1.58 -14.82 12.98
CA MET A 811 0.90 -13.93 12.01
C MET A 811 -0.32 -13.24 12.64
N LYS A 812 -1.19 -13.99 13.33
CA LYS A 812 -2.37 -13.44 14.01
C LYS A 812 -2.01 -12.45 15.13
N GLN A 813 -0.93 -12.68 15.87
CA GLN A 813 -0.41 -11.72 16.84
C GLN A 813 0.01 -10.41 16.18
N CYS A 814 0.63 -10.47 15.00
CA CYS A 814 1.00 -9.29 14.21
C CYS A 814 -0.22 -8.53 13.70
N TRP A 815 -1.33 -9.22 13.43
CA TRP A 815 -2.57 -8.61 12.92
C TRP A 815 -3.62 -8.32 14.00
N ARG A 816 -3.25 -8.16 15.27
CA ARG A 816 -4.22 -7.70 16.29
C ARG A 816 -4.76 -6.31 15.94
N ASP A 817 -6.06 -6.09 16.18
CA ASP A 817 -6.75 -4.83 15.87
C ASP A 817 -6.04 -3.64 16.53
N ARG A 818 -5.77 -3.77 17.83
CA ARG A 818 -5.13 -2.74 18.65
C ARG A 818 -3.60 -2.77 18.45
N PRO A 819 -2.97 -1.68 17.95
CA PRO A 819 -1.53 -1.67 17.66
C PRO A 819 -0.63 -2.03 18.85
N TYR A 820 -1.01 -1.61 20.06
CA TYR A 820 -0.26 -1.87 21.29
C TYR A 820 -0.29 -3.33 21.74
N GLU A 821 -1.23 -4.15 21.24
CA GLU A 821 -1.28 -5.57 21.56
C GLU A 821 -0.39 -6.41 20.63
N ARG A 822 0.12 -5.82 19.55
CA ARG A 822 1.02 -6.50 18.60
C ARG A 822 2.41 -6.66 19.22
N PRO A 823 3.11 -7.78 18.99
CA PRO A 823 4.44 -7.99 19.56
C PRO A 823 5.46 -7.01 18.93
N PRO A 824 6.43 -6.46 19.69
CA PRO A 824 7.55 -5.73 19.10
C PRO A 824 8.49 -6.69 18.33
N PHE A 825 9.26 -6.16 17.37
CA PHE A 825 10.19 -6.97 16.56
C PHE A 825 11.22 -7.76 17.38
N SER A 826 11.60 -7.25 18.55
CA SER A 826 12.45 -7.99 19.50
C SER A 826 11.82 -9.32 19.95
N GLN A 827 10.53 -9.33 20.25
CA GLN A 827 9.81 -10.56 20.60
C GLN A 827 9.59 -11.47 19.39
N ILE A 828 9.29 -10.89 18.22
CA ILE A 828 9.11 -11.66 16.98
C ILE A 828 10.41 -12.39 16.60
N SER A 829 11.54 -11.70 16.65
CA SER A 829 12.86 -12.27 16.37
C SER A 829 13.19 -13.43 17.33
N VAL A 830 12.90 -13.28 18.63
CA VAL A 830 13.09 -14.37 19.61
C VAL A 830 12.21 -15.59 19.30
N GLN A 831 10.93 -15.38 18.98
CA GLN A 831 10.02 -16.47 18.63
C GLN A 831 10.47 -17.23 17.38
N LEU A 832 10.90 -16.51 16.33
CA LEU A 832 11.36 -17.12 15.08
C LEU A 832 12.69 -17.85 15.23
N ASN A 833 13.65 -17.29 15.99
CA ASN A 833 14.90 -17.99 16.30
C ASN A 833 14.64 -19.30 17.07
N ARG A 834 13.71 -19.28 18.04
CA ARG A 834 13.29 -20.51 18.73
C ARG A 834 12.73 -21.56 17.78
N MET A 835 11.85 -21.16 16.85
CA MET A 835 11.30 -22.06 15.83
C MET A 835 12.43 -22.62 14.94
N GLN A 836 13.40 -21.79 14.59
CA GLN A 836 14.54 -22.20 13.78
C GLN A 836 15.44 -23.22 14.50
N GLU A 837 15.71 -23.02 15.78
CA GLU A 837 16.51 -23.92 16.62
C GLU A 837 15.82 -25.27 16.86
N ALA A 838 14.49 -25.28 16.91
CA ALA A 838 13.71 -26.50 17.15
C ALA A 838 13.82 -27.54 16.02
N ARG A 839 14.32 -27.17 14.83
CA ARG A 839 14.48 -28.05 13.64
C ARG A 839 13.23 -28.85 13.27
N LYS A 840 12.06 -28.37 13.69
CA LYS A 840 10.74 -28.87 13.27
C LYS A 840 10.42 -28.31 11.88
N ALA A 841 9.71 -29.08 11.05
CA ALA A 841 9.18 -28.58 9.79
C ALA A 841 7.94 -27.71 10.06
N TYR A 842 8.12 -26.40 10.06
CA TYR A 842 7.07 -25.41 10.29
C TYR A 842 6.32 -25.01 9.01
N VAL A 843 6.92 -25.27 7.85
CA VAL A 843 6.30 -25.13 6.54
C VAL A 843 6.41 -26.46 5.80
N ASN A 844 5.27 -27.09 5.53
CA ASN A 844 5.20 -28.39 4.88
C ASN A 844 5.35 -28.24 3.36
N MET A 845 6.48 -28.69 2.82
CA MET A 845 6.75 -28.64 1.37
C MET A 845 6.40 -29.93 0.65
N ALA A 846 5.89 -30.96 1.34
CA ALA A 846 5.52 -32.21 0.70
C ALA A 846 4.28 -32.04 -0.17
N LEU A 847 4.29 -32.67 -1.35
CA LEU A 847 3.09 -32.79 -2.19
C LEU A 847 2.10 -33.75 -1.52
N PHE A 848 0.83 -33.35 -1.46
CA PHE A 848 -0.29 -34.18 -0.99
C PHE A 848 -1.47 -34.09 -1.97
N GLU A 849 -2.43 -35.00 -1.86
CA GLU A 849 -3.62 -35.01 -2.73
C GLU A 849 -4.39 -33.69 -2.61
N ASN A 850 -4.60 -33.02 -3.75
CA ASN A 850 -5.20 -31.68 -3.86
C ASN A 850 -4.33 -30.52 -3.31
N PHE A 851 -3.01 -30.65 -3.35
CA PHE A 851 -2.11 -29.51 -3.12
C PHE A 851 -2.36 -28.40 -4.16
N THR A 852 -2.50 -27.17 -3.68
CA THR A 852 -2.66 -25.96 -4.51
C THR A 852 -1.87 -24.82 -3.88
N TYR A 853 -1.07 -24.10 -4.66
CA TYR A 853 -0.45 -22.87 -4.17
C TYR A 853 -1.50 -21.81 -3.86
N ALA A 854 -1.11 -20.83 -3.03
CA ALA A 854 -1.87 -19.60 -2.91
C ALA A 854 -1.90 -18.87 -4.26
N GLY A 855 -3.07 -18.35 -4.62
CA GLY A 855 -3.30 -17.66 -5.88
C GLY A 855 -2.39 -16.45 -6.08
N ILE A 856 -2.04 -16.20 -7.34
CA ILE A 856 -1.35 -14.99 -7.79
C ILE A 856 -2.33 -14.20 -8.64
N ASP A 857 -2.63 -12.98 -8.22
CA ASP A 857 -3.47 -12.03 -8.95
C ASP A 857 -2.58 -10.93 -9.55
N ALA A 858 -2.17 -11.15 -10.80
CA ALA A 858 -1.31 -10.20 -11.52
C ALA A 858 -1.96 -8.82 -11.71
N THR A 859 -3.29 -8.75 -11.80
CA THR A 859 -4.01 -7.47 -11.96
C THR A 859 -3.99 -6.63 -10.69
N ALA A 860 -3.92 -7.29 -9.53
CA ALA A 860 -3.78 -6.64 -8.24
C ALA A 860 -2.34 -6.20 -7.90
N GLU A 861 -1.34 -6.65 -8.67
CA GLU A 861 0.08 -6.34 -8.46
C GLU A 861 0.59 -5.23 -9.39
N GLU A 862 -0.10 -4.96 -10.50
CA GLU A 862 0.15 -3.82 -11.39
C GLU A 862 -0.55 -2.51 -10.95
N ALA A 863 -1.51 -2.61 -10.01
CA ALA A 863 -2.33 -1.51 -9.48
C ALA A 863 -1.71 -0.86 -8.23
#